data_AF-A0A3S3NTT4-F1
#
_entry.id   AF-A0A3S3NTT4-F1
#
_cell.length_a   1.000
_cell.length_b   1.000
_cell.length_c   1.000
_cell.angle_alpha   90.00
_cell.angle_beta   90.00
_cell.angle_gamma   90.00
#
_symmetry.space_group_name_H-M   'P 1'
#
loop_
_entity.id
_entity.type
_entity.pdbx_description
1 polymer ?
#
loop_
_entity_poly.entity_id
_entity_poly.type
_entity_poly.pdbx_seq_one_letter_code
_entity_poly.pdbx_strand_id
1 'polypeptide(L)'
;MLDELERAVTVFGNGLELFVNDANNSNLSLMPGLRCNGSGEARWARGDILFKYLRSVKLKEKSKPPIEFNEDGTLKYVELDVMNLNDNGRWEKIGVWAMDGLDIKDITWPEQSPVPPQGVPEKFSLKVTFLEEPSFVNLMPPDNQTGECKTSKSVRCRYSSEPDSKGNKTSALRAYQCCSGFCIDLLQKFADDLKFTFELYRVEDGAWGVLNNGTWNGLIAELVNHKADVVVTSIKINSDRQEYVDFTVPFLETGITIVVAKKTGIISPKAFLEPFDVFSWIMILLISIQIAAFAIFLFEWLSPSGYDMRMRPARGLSHSTCCIVSLNNDFFYNPSKITDHKFSLFRTYWLVWAILFGAAVPINCPRGYTARFMSNVWATFAVVFLAIYTANLAAFMITREDYFDFTGLDDPRLLNPHLTDPPLKFGTIPSGNTEAVLKRNKPAMQAYMKQFNRSSSSEGVKAVRKGELDAFIYDAVVLDYLTGQENDCRLLTVGSWYAMTGYGFAFPKQSKYLEKFNEKMIEYRESGELERLRKFWFQGACKQSKRKSKISKPLDINQFISAFLLLGCGILLTVVLLALEHFYFRYCRRYLSKADKDGCFTLVSLSMAKSLSFQGAVTETQDIAKHSCRDPICISQMTKLRHDLDLAKLKIEHYRKIVSVQKKAEEQSDEKDGSSPCESQWSTNTATITAKRNNIDLLQTRDMTRNHIESNDPFVHESQRYQREAAAGNKRKNAPLDPKNVHLALSKHAIAEIETVL
;
A
#
# COMPACT_ATOMS: atom_id res chain seq x y z
N MET A 1 -9.30 -89.15 -35.73
CA MET A 1 -7.86 -89.16 -36.08
C MET A 1 -7.61 -89.95 -37.36
N LEU A 2 -8.00 -91.23 -37.44
CA LEU A 2 -7.93 -92.01 -38.69
C LEU A 2 -8.68 -91.29 -39.84
N ASP A 3 -9.90 -90.80 -39.61
CA ASP A 3 -10.67 -89.97 -40.55
C ASP A 3 -9.88 -88.79 -41.13
N GLU A 4 -9.13 -88.07 -40.28
CA GLU A 4 -8.40 -86.87 -40.69
C GLU A 4 -7.10 -87.22 -41.42
N LEU A 5 -6.53 -88.40 -41.15
CA LEU A 5 -5.45 -88.96 -41.96
C LEU A 5 -5.97 -89.33 -43.36
N GLU A 6 -7.15 -89.94 -43.45
CA GLU A 6 -7.80 -90.28 -44.72
C GLU A 6 -8.18 -89.02 -45.53
N ARG A 7 -8.72 -87.99 -44.88
CA ARG A 7 -8.98 -86.68 -45.50
C ARG A 7 -7.69 -85.99 -45.95
N ALA A 8 -6.61 -86.05 -45.17
CA ALA A 8 -5.31 -85.51 -45.58
C ALA A 8 -4.71 -86.25 -46.79
N VAL A 9 -4.79 -87.59 -46.82
CA VAL A 9 -4.29 -88.42 -47.92
C VAL A 9 -5.11 -88.21 -49.20
N THR A 10 -6.44 -88.09 -49.11
CA THR A 10 -7.30 -87.82 -50.27
C THR A 10 -7.12 -86.40 -50.81
N VAL A 11 -6.93 -85.39 -49.95
CA VAL A 11 -6.52 -84.05 -50.39
C VAL A 11 -5.17 -84.10 -51.11
N PHE A 12 -4.19 -84.82 -50.57
CA PHE A 12 -2.85 -84.92 -51.16
C PHE A 12 -2.87 -85.65 -52.51
N GLY A 13 -3.62 -86.75 -52.62
CA GLY A 13 -3.82 -87.49 -53.86
C GLY A 13 -4.46 -86.64 -54.96
N ASN A 14 -5.56 -85.94 -54.64
CA ASN A 14 -6.25 -85.08 -55.60
C ASN A 14 -5.39 -83.85 -55.99
N GLY A 15 -4.57 -83.32 -55.08
CA GLY A 15 -3.63 -82.24 -55.40
C GLY A 15 -2.49 -82.68 -56.31
N LEU A 16 -2.02 -83.93 -56.18
CA LEU A 16 -1.08 -84.54 -57.13
C LEU A 16 -1.74 -84.81 -58.50
N GLU A 17 -2.98 -85.29 -58.52
CA GLU A 17 -3.73 -85.49 -59.76
C GLU A 17 -3.93 -84.16 -60.52
N LEU A 18 -4.32 -83.08 -59.82
CA LEU A 18 -4.40 -81.74 -60.40
C LEU A 18 -3.06 -81.21 -60.91
N PHE A 19 -1.95 -81.53 -60.23
CA PHE A 19 -0.61 -81.15 -60.71
C PHE A 19 -0.22 -81.91 -61.99
N VAL A 20 -0.49 -83.23 -62.05
CA VAL A 20 -0.11 -84.12 -63.16
C VAL A 20 -0.97 -83.91 -64.40
N ASN A 21 -2.27 -83.61 -64.23
CA ASN A 21 -3.20 -83.38 -65.34
C ASN A 21 -3.07 -82.00 -66.00
N ASP A 22 -2.30 -81.08 -65.41
CA ASP A 22 -2.01 -79.78 -66.02
C ASP A 22 -0.87 -79.91 -67.06
N ALA A 23 -1.21 -79.67 -68.33
CA ALA A 23 -0.29 -79.78 -69.46
C ALA A 23 1.01 -78.95 -69.30
N ASN A 24 0.97 -77.84 -68.54
CA ASN A 24 2.14 -77.01 -68.27
C ASN A 24 3.20 -77.72 -67.41
N ASN A 25 2.78 -78.69 -66.59
CA ASN A 25 3.65 -79.43 -65.66
C ASN A 25 4.24 -80.72 -66.25
N SER A 26 3.88 -81.07 -67.48
CA SER A 26 4.27 -82.33 -68.16
C SER A 26 5.78 -82.64 -68.18
N ASN A 27 6.63 -81.62 -68.07
CA ASN A 27 8.10 -81.76 -68.03
C ASN A 27 8.72 -81.52 -66.62
N LEU A 28 7.91 -81.36 -65.57
CA LEU A 28 8.38 -81.03 -64.21
C LEU A 28 8.43 -82.25 -63.29
N SER A 29 9.65 -82.73 -62.99
CA SER A 29 9.83 -83.73 -61.93
C SER A 29 9.61 -83.12 -60.53
N LEU A 30 8.76 -83.80 -59.75
CA LEU A 30 8.47 -83.47 -58.35
C LEU A 30 9.56 -83.90 -57.36
N MET A 31 10.59 -84.64 -57.76
CA MET A 31 11.63 -85.09 -56.81
C MET A 31 12.38 -83.90 -56.19
N PRO A 32 12.35 -83.71 -54.86
CA PRO A 32 13.12 -82.67 -54.20
C PRO A 32 14.58 -83.12 -54.08
N GLY A 33 15.49 -82.52 -54.84
CA GLY A 33 16.93 -82.81 -54.81
C GLY A 33 17.66 -82.37 -53.52
N LEU A 34 16.92 -82.14 -52.44
CA LEU A 34 17.42 -81.62 -51.17
C LEU A 34 18.31 -82.64 -50.45
N ARG A 35 19.35 -82.14 -49.78
CA ARG A 35 20.27 -82.94 -48.95
C ARG A 35 20.59 -82.18 -47.67
N CYS A 36 20.38 -82.79 -46.52
CA CYS A 36 20.62 -82.16 -45.21
C CYS A 36 22.11 -81.85 -44.92
N ASN A 37 23.04 -82.36 -45.75
CA ASN A 37 24.49 -82.23 -45.57
C ASN A 37 25.08 -80.99 -46.26
N GLY A 38 24.36 -79.86 -46.27
CA GLY A 38 24.80 -78.54 -46.76
C GLY A 38 25.10 -78.39 -48.26
N SER A 39 25.24 -79.50 -49.01
CA SER A 39 25.63 -79.54 -50.41
C SER A 39 24.42 -79.82 -51.31
N GLY A 40 23.71 -78.75 -51.70
CA GLY A 40 22.55 -78.78 -52.58
C GLY A 40 21.79 -77.46 -52.61
N GLU A 41 20.64 -77.42 -53.27
CA GLU A 41 19.70 -76.31 -53.16
C GLU A 41 19.14 -76.22 -51.72
N ALA A 42 19.03 -75.01 -51.17
CA ALA A 42 18.55 -74.80 -49.79
C ALA A 42 17.00 -74.78 -49.66
N ARG A 43 16.28 -74.64 -50.79
CA ARG A 43 14.80 -74.63 -50.87
C ARG A 43 14.37 -75.37 -52.13
N TRP A 44 13.35 -76.21 -52.01
CA TRP A 44 12.74 -76.89 -53.16
C TRP A 44 11.85 -75.91 -53.93
N ALA A 45 12.42 -75.25 -54.95
CA ALA A 45 11.74 -74.19 -55.71
C ALA A 45 10.45 -74.63 -56.46
N ARG A 46 10.26 -75.94 -56.67
CA ARG A 46 9.02 -76.51 -57.25
C ARG A 46 7.96 -76.83 -56.19
N GLY A 47 8.30 -76.82 -54.90
CA GLY A 47 7.36 -77.06 -53.82
C GLY A 47 6.27 -75.99 -53.73
N ASP A 48 6.64 -74.74 -54.01
CA ASP A 48 5.71 -73.60 -54.08
C ASP A 48 4.66 -73.78 -55.20
N ILE A 49 5.03 -74.48 -56.29
CA ILE A 49 4.11 -74.83 -57.38
C ILE A 49 3.16 -75.94 -56.92
N LEU A 50 3.65 -77.06 -56.38
CA LEU A 50 2.80 -78.14 -55.88
C LEU A 50 1.83 -77.66 -54.78
N PHE A 51 2.31 -76.81 -53.87
CA PHE A 51 1.50 -76.22 -52.80
C PHE A 51 0.32 -75.42 -53.35
N LYS A 52 0.49 -74.72 -54.49
CA LYS A 52 -0.61 -74.02 -55.17
C LYS A 52 -1.71 -74.97 -55.65
N TYR A 53 -1.36 -76.16 -56.16
CA TYR A 53 -2.34 -77.18 -56.57
C TYR A 53 -3.01 -77.83 -55.37
N LEU A 54 -2.25 -78.19 -54.32
CA LEU A 54 -2.80 -78.70 -53.04
C LEU A 54 -3.83 -77.72 -52.43
N ARG A 55 -3.50 -76.42 -52.42
CA ARG A 55 -4.39 -75.33 -51.96
C ARG A 55 -5.62 -75.12 -52.86
N SER A 56 -5.61 -75.65 -54.10
CA SER A 56 -6.72 -75.56 -55.05
C SER A 56 -7.71 -76.73 -54.97
N VAL A 57 -7.39 -77.79 -54.20
CA VAL A 57 -8.25 -78.96 -54.03
C VAL A 57 -9.59 -78.56 -53.41
N LYS A 58 -10.68 -79.09 -53.97
CA LYS A 58 -12.05 -78.94 -53.46
C LYS A 58 -12.70 -80.30 -53.30
N LEU A 59 -13.08 -80.66 -52.08
CA LEU A 59 -13.80 -81.90 -51.78
C LEU A 59 -15.16 -81.59 -51.17
N LYS A 60 -16.21 -82.26 -51.69
CA LYS A 60 -17.57 -82.22 -51.16
C LYS A 60 -17.96 -83.60 -50.66
N GLU A 61 -18.02 -83.76 -49.35
CA GLU A 61 -18.46 -84.97 -48.67
C GLU A 61 -19.93 -84.84 -48.26
N LYS A 62 -20.67 -85.94 -48.08
CA LYS A 62 -22.12 -85.89 -47.80
C LYS A 62 -22.49 -85.63 -46.32
N SER A 63 -21.51 -85.70 -45.42
CA SER A 63 -21.74 -85.72 -43.96
C SER A 63 -20.65 -85.00 -43.16
N LYS A 64 -19.78 -84.23 -43.83
CA LYS A 64 -18.67 -83.46 -43.26
C LYS A 64 -18.53 -82.15 -44.05
N PRO A 65 -17.99 -81.07 -43.46
CA PRO A 65 -17.89 -79.77 -44.12
C PRO A 65 -16.96 -79.85 -45.34
N PRO A 66 -17.28 -79.13 -46.44
CA PRO A 66 -16.52 -79.22 -47.67
C PRO A 66 -15.13 -78.62 -47.49
N ILE A 67 -14.11 -79.35 -47.97
CA ILE A 67 -12.72 -78.93 -47.88
C ILE A 67 -12.45 -77.92 -49.00
N GLU A 68 -12.21 -76.67 -48.60
CA GLU A 68 -11.59 -75.62 -49.41
C GLU A 68 -10.51 -74.93 -48.56
N PHE A 69 -9.47 -74.37 -49.19
CA PHE A 69 -8.39 -73.66 -48.50
C PHE A 69 -8.41 -72.15 -48.79
N ASN A 70 -7.97 -71.37 -47.81
CA ASN A 70 -7.65 -69.95 -47.94
C ASN A 70 -6.29 -69.75 -48.62
N GLU A 71 -5.92 -68.51 -48.94
CA GLU A 71 -4.61 -68.21 -49.54
C GLU A 71 -3.42 -68.59 -48.63
N ASP A 72 -3.59 -68.48 -47.31
CA ASP A 72 -2.57 -68.91 -46.32
C ASP A 72 -2.43 -70.45 -46.19
N GLY A 73 -3.24 -71.23 -46.91
CA GLY A 73 -3.27 -72.70 -46.80
C GLY A 73 -4.04 -73.23 -45.58
N THR A 74 -4.69 -72.36 -44.81
CA THR A 74 -5.64 -72.76 -43.76
C THR A 74 -6.95 -73.25 -44.37
N LEU A 75 -7.68 -74.11 -43.66
CA LEU A 75 -9.03 -74.50 -44.07
C LEU A 75 -9.97 -73.28 -44.04
N LYS A 76 -10.69 -73.06 -45.13
CA LYS A 76 -11.66 -71.96 -45.28
C LYS A 76 -12.94 -72.20 -44.48
N TYR A 77 -13.28 -73.47 -44.26
CA TYR A 77 -14.44 -73.91 -43.50
C TYR A 77 -13.98 -74.89 -42.44
N VAL A 78 -14.28 -74.58 -41.18
CA VAL A 78 -13.93 -75.38 -40.00
C VAL A 78 -15.15 -75.39 -39.09
N GLU A 79 -15.58 -76.59 -38.69
CA GLU A 79 -16.57 -76.76 -37.63
C GLU A 79 -15.83 -76.69 -36.28
N LEU A 80 -16.29 -75.82 -35.38
CA LEU A 80 -15.70 -75.63 -34.06
C LEU A 80 -16.69 -76.00 -32.96
N ASP A 81 -16.31 -76.95 -32.13
CA ASP A 81 -17.08 -77.36 -30.96
C ASP A 81 -16.96 -76.31 -29.86
N VAL A 82 -18.08 -75.68 -29.50
CA VAL A 82 -18.13 -74.69 -28.41
C VAL A 82 -18.37 -75.43 -27.10
N MET A 83 -17.42 -75.30 -26.19
CA MET A 83 -17.39 -76.01 -24.90
C MET A 83 -17.54 -75.01 -23.74
N ASN A 84 -18.45 -75.29 -22.79
CA ASN A 84 -18.48 -74.60 -21.50
C ASN A 84 -17.71 -75.39 -20.43
N LEU A 85 -17.23 -74.72 -19.38
CA LEU A 85 -16.63 -75.38 -18.22
C LEU A 85 -17.64 -75.37 -17.06
N ASN A 86 -18.25 -76.51 -16.78
CA ASN A 86 -19.21 -76.65 -15.68
C ASN A 86 -18.49 -76.62 -14.32
N ASP A 87 -19.18 -76.19 -13.26
CA ASP A 87 -18.68 -76.08 -11.87
C ASP A 87 -17.92 -77.32 -11.37
N ASN A 88 -18.28 -78.52 -11.86
CA ASN A 88 -17.63 -79.79 -11.58
C ASN A 88 -16.26 -79.97 -12.28
N GLY A 89 -15.68 -78.92 -12.86
CA GLY A 89 -14.40 -78.95 -13.58
C GLY A 89 -14.43 -79.75 -14.89
N ARG A 90 -15.61 -79.90 -15.52
CA ARG A 90 -15.80 -80.70 -16.74
C ARG A 90 -16.22 -79.83 -17.91
N TRP A 91 -15.61 -80.07 -19.07
CA TRP A 91 -15.99 -79.44 -20.32
C TRP A 91 -17.24 -80.12 -20.90
N GLU A 92 -18.30 -79.34 -21.16
CA GLU A 92 -19.53 -79.79 -21.81
C GLU A 92 -19.71 -79.10 -23.16
N LYS A 93 -20.14 -79.85 -24.19
CA LYS A 93 -20.37 -79.33 -25.53
C LYS A 93 -21.72 -78.60 -25.59
N ILE A 94 -21.66 -77.27 -25.50
CA ILE A 94 -22.84 -76.40 -25.54
C ILE A 94 -23.27 -76.04 -26.97
N GLY A 95 -22.37 -76.07 -27.96
CA GLY A 95 -22.72 -75.68 -29.33
C GLY A 95 -21.74 -76.16 -30.40
N VAL A 96 -22.08 -75.85 -31.65
CA VAL A 96 -21.23 -76.02 -32.83
C VAL A 96 -21.29 -74.74 -33.67
N TRP A 97 -20.13 -74.17 -33.95
CA TRP A 97 -19.97 -73.16 -35.00
C TRP A 97 -19.76 -73.86 -36.34
N ALA A 98 -20.63 -73.63 -37.31
CA ALA A 98 -20.61 -74.21 -38.65
C ALA A 98 -20.72 -73.14 -39.74
N MET A 99 -20.89 -73.55 -41.01
CA MET A 99 -21.07 -72.62 -42.14
C MET A 99 -22.24 -71.65 -41.95
N ASP A 100 -23.36 -72.15 -41.42
CA ASP A 100 -24.63 -71.41 -41.31
C ASP A 100 -24.72 -70.56 -40.02
N GLY A 101 -23.65 -70.54 -39.21
CA GLY A 101 -23.55 -69.75 -37.98
C GLY A 101 -23.26 -70.59 -36.73
N LEU A 102 -23.66 -70.07 -35.58
CA LEU A 102 -23.54 -70.72 -34.28
C LEU A 102 -24.89 -71.32 -33.85
N ASP A 103 -24.95 -72.65 -33.74
CA ASP A 103 -25.98 -73.33 -32.96
C ASP A 103 -25.45 -73.56 -31.54
N ILE A 104 -26.18 -73.10 -30.53
CA ILE A 104 -25.72 -73.09 -29.13
C ILE A 104 -26.91 -73.22 -28.17
N LYS A 105 -26.74 -74.07 -27.17
CA LYS A 105 -27.68 -74.28 -26.06
C LYS A 105 -27.50 -73.21 -24.98
N ASP A 106 -28.38 -73.21 -23.99
CA ASP A 106 -28.31 -72.32 -22.84
C ASP A 106 -26.93 -72.33 -22.17
N ILE A 107 -26.34 -71.14 -22.01
CA ILE A 107 -25.01 -70.95 -21.43
C ILE A 107 -25.16 -70.66 -19.94
N THR A 108 -24.63 -71.53 -19.10
CA THR A 108 -24.41 -71.24 -17.67
C THR A 108 -23.18 -70.35 -17.51
N TRP A 109 -23.41 -69.14 -17.03
CA TRP A 109 -22.37 -68.19 -16.63
C TRP A 109 -21.93 -68.46 -15.19
N PRO A 110 -20.81 -67.89 -14.71
CA PRO A 110 -20.39 -67.99 -13.31
C PRO A 110 -21.53 -67.64 -12.33
N GLU A 111 -21.49 -68.25 -11.15
CA GLU A 111 -22.58 -68.20 -10.15
C GLU A 111 -23.91 -68.80 -10.64
N GLN A 112 -23.86 -69.71 -11.63
CA GLN A 112 -25.01 -70.42 -12.22
C GLN A 112 -26.06 -69.51 -12.87
N SER A 113 -25.68 -68.28 -13.24
CA SER A 113 -26.59 -67.36 -13.94
C SER A 113 -26.87 -67.83 -15.36
N PRO A 114 -28.15 -67.89 -15.81
CA PRO A 114 -28.49 -68.10 -17.22
C PRO A 114 -28.38 -66.79 -18.04
N VAL A 115 -28.23 -65.64 -17.37
CA VAL A 115 -28.07 -64.32 -18.00
C VAL A 115 -26.59 -63.94 -18.01
N PRO A 116 -26.02 -63.48 -19.14
CA PRO A 116 -24.64 -62.99 -19.17
C PRO A 116 -24.47 -61.83 -18.17
N PRO A 117 -23.34 -61.75 -17.45
CA PRO A 117 -23.09 -60.65 -16.53
C PRO A 117 -23.08 -59.34 -17.32
N GLN A 118 -23.96 -58.40 -16.95
CA GLN A 118 -23.95 -57.06 -17.53
C GLN A 118 -22.59 -56.42 -17.26
N GLY A 119 -21.91 -55.96 -18.31
CA GLY A 119 -20.59 -55.36 -18.21
C GLY A 119 -20.61 -54.18 -17.25
N VAL A 120 -20.01 -54.35 -16.07
CA VAL A 120 -19.88 -53.30 -15.06
C VAL A 120 -19.20 -52.11 -15.73
N PRO A 121 -19.75 -50.88 -15.65
CA PRO A 121 -19.08 -49.71 -16.21
C PRO A 121 -17.70 -49.59 -15.57
N GLU A 122 -16.63 -49.63 -16.39
CA GLU A 122 -15.25 -49.65 -15.90
C GLU A 122 -15.04 -48.53 -14.88
N LYS A 123 -14.68 -48.90 -13.65
CA LYS A 123 -14.00 -47.99 -12.71
C LYS A 123 -12.58 -47.77 -13.20
N PHE A 124 -12.46 -47.00 -14.29
CA PHE A 124 -11.19 -46.71 -14.92
C PHE A 124 -10.23 -46.01 -13.94
N SER A 125 -8.94 -46.14 -14.20
CA SER A 125 -7.89 -45.50 -13.41
C SER A 125 -7.15 -44.49 -14.28
N LEU A 126 -6.88 -43.29 -13.74
CA LEU A 126 -6.15 -42.23 -14.43
C LEU A 126 -4.81 -41.94 -13.74
N LYS A 127 -3.74 -41.82 -14.54
CA LYS A 127 -2.46 -41.25 -14.11
C LYS A 127 -2.52 -39.74 -14.24
N VAL A 128 -2.46 -39.08 -13.08
CA VAL A 128 -2.57 -37.62 -12.97
C VAL A 128 -1.20 -37.04 -12.66
N THR A 129 -0.67 -36.22 -13.57
CA THR A 129 0.55 -35.44 -13.30
C THR A 129 0.22 -34.00 -12.92
N PHE A 130 1.03 -33.41 -12.05
CA PHE A 130 0.88 -32.03 -11.60
C PHE A 130 2.22 -31.33 -11.36
N LEU A 131 2.16 -30.01 -11.27
CA LEU A 131 3.23 -29.14 -10.78
C LEU A 131 2.67 -28.26 -9.64
N GLU A 132 3.53 -27.92 -8.69
CA GLU A 132 3.22 -27.09 -7.53
C GLU A 132 3.01 -25.63 -7.93
N GLU A 133 1.90 -25.04 -7.50
CA GLU A 133 1.64 -23.59 -7.56
C GLU A 133 0.71 -23.25 -6.38
N PRO A 134 0.99 -22.19 -5.58
CA PRO A 134 0.24 -21.88 -4.37
C PRO A 134 -1.27 -21.76 -4.62
N SER A 135 -2.07 -22.21 -3.64
CA SER A 135 -3.54 -22.36 -3.67
C SER A 135 -4.10 -23.42 -4.65
N PHE A 136 -3.46 -23.66 -5.80
CA PHE A 136 -3.90 -24.66 -6.78
C PHE A 136 -3.51 -26.09 -6.36
N VAL A 137 -2.22 -26.33 -6.12
CA VAL A 137 -1.68 -27.57 -5.56
C VAL A 137 -0.50 -27.23 -4.65
N ASN A 138 -0.72 -27.38 -3.35
CA ASN A 138 0.28 -27.19 -2.30
C ASN A 138 0.78 -28.56 -1.81
N LEU A 139 2.08 -28.67 -1.56
CA LEU A 139 2.71 -29.87 -1.00
C LEU A 139 2.89 -29.73 0.52
N MET A 140 2.52 -30.79 1.26
CA MET A 140 2.79 -30.91 2.70
C MET A 140 3.45 -32.26 3.00
N PRO A 141 4.38 -32.34 3.97
CA PRO A 141 4.88 -33.62 4.45
C PRO A 141 3.75 -34.39 5.16
N PRO A 142 3.72 -35.74 5.07
CA PRO A 142 2.83 -36.57 5.88
C PRO A 142 3.20 -36.47 7.37
N ASP A 143 2.32 -36.94 8.26
CA ASP A 143 2.70 -37.01 9.67
C ASP A 143 3.81 -38.03 9.93
N ASN A 144 4.77 -37.64 10.77
CA ASN A 144 5.97 -38.43 11.06
C ASN A 144 5.73 -39.66 11.95
N GLN A 145 4.52 -39.83 12.52
CA GLN A 145 4.14 -41.01 13.30
C GLN A 145 3.23 -41.96 12.53
N THR A 146 2.25 -41.45 11.77
CA THR A 146 1.27 -42.31 11.06
C THR A 146 1.60 -42.56 9.58
N GLY A 147 2.39 -41.69 8.93
CA GLY A 147 2.55 -41.72 7.47
C GLY A 147 1.26 -41.36 6.68
N GLU A 148 0.28 -40.79 7.37
CA GLU A 148 -1.00 -40.33 6.82
C GLU A 148 -1.05 -38.80 6.72
N CYS A 149 -2.02 -38.31 5.96
CA CYS A 149 -2.21 -36.89 5.70
C CYS A 149 -3.22 -36.29 6.70
N LYS A 150 -2.83 -35.22 7.40
CA LYS A 150 -3.58 -34.65 8.55
C LYS A 150 -4.95 -34.05 8.23
N THR A 151 -5.33 -33.96 6.97
CA THR A 151 -6.56 -33.30 6.52
C THR A 151 -7.32 -34.24 5.60
N SER A 152 -8.63 -34.43 5.85
CA SER A 152 -9.49 -35.33 5.05
C SER A 152 -9.58 -34.97 3.56
N LYS A 153 -9.29 -33.71 3.20
CA LYS A 153 -9.16 -33.22 1.81
C LYS A 153 -7.82 -33.51 1.14
N SER A 154 -6.77 -33.86 1.90
CA SER A 154 -5.42 -34.02 1.35
C SER A 154 -5.18 -35.44 0.85
N VAL A 155 -4.70 -35.56 -0.39
CA VAL A 155 -4.49 -36.83 -1.10
C VAL A 155 -3.02 -37.22 -1.06
N ARG A 156 -2.73 -38.51 -0.85
CA ARG A 156 -1.37 -39.05 -0.98
C ARG A 156 -0.91 -38.95 -2.44
N CYS A 157 0.13 -38.18 -2.68
CA CYS A 157 0.75 -38.00 -4.00
C CYS A 157 2.22 -38.44 -3.99
N ARG A 158 2.70 -38.92 -5.14
CA ARG A 158 4.08 -39.38 -5.30
C ARG A 158 4.98 -38.20 -5.69
N TYR A 159 5.90 -37.85 -4.80
CA TYR A 159 6.94 -36.87 -5.05
C TYR A 159 8.21 -37.58 -5.50
N SER A 160 8.68 -37.31 -6.72
CA SER A 160 10.08 -37.57 -7.05
C SER A 160 10.89 -36.33 -6.68
N SER A 161 11.84 -36.51 -5.78
CA SER A 161 12.94 -35.56 -5.62
C SER A 161 13.80 -35.57 -6.88
N GLU A 162 14.45 -34.45 -7.17
CA GLU A 162 15.56 -34.42 -8.11
C GLU A 162 16.70 -35.31 -7.58
N PRO A 163 17.48 -35.97 -8.45
CA PRO A 163 18.67 -36.70 -8.04
C PRO A 163 19.73 -35.71 -7.55
N ASP A 164 19.93 -35.68 -6.23
CA ASP A 164 20.88 -34.80 -5.56
C ASP A 164 22.29 -34.92 -6.17
N SER A 165 23.03 -33.81 -6.29
CA SER A 165 24.32 -33.74 -7.01
C SER A 165 25.47 -34.51 -6.33
N LYS A 166 25.16 -35.30 -5.31
CA LYS A 166 26.05 -36.27 -4.65
C LYS A 166 25.47 -37.66 -4.92
N GLY A 167 26.16 -38.47 -5.72
CA GLY A 167 25.69 -39.75 -6.26
C GLY A 167 25.45 -40.91 -5.28
N ASN A 168 25.11 -40.63 -4.01
CA ASN A 168 24.68 -41.62 -3.04
C ASN A 168 23.30 -42.18 -3.43
N LYS A 169 23.29 -43.29 -4.18
CA LYS A 169 22.08 -44.06 -4.55
C LYS A 169 21.42 -44.79 -3.36
N THR A 170 21.49 -44.22 -2.17
CA THR A 170 20.82 -44.69 -0.95
C THR A 170 19.50 -43.96 -0.81
N SER A 171 18.41 -44.72 -0.74
CA SER A 171 17.02 -44.20 -0.64
C SER A 171 16.50 -43.47 -1.87
N ALA A 172 16.47 -44.16 -3.02
CA ALA A 172 15.40 -44.00 -4.02
C ALA A 172 14.03 -44.51 -3.49
N LEU A 173 13.75 -44.24 -2.21
CA LEU A 173 12.54 -44.62 -1.51
C LEU A 173 11.46 -43.61 -1.91
N ARG A 174 10.37 -44.08 -2.52
CA ARG A 174 9.33 -43.21 -3.11
C ARG A 174 8.73 -42.32 -2.03
N ALA A 175 9.12 -41.03 -2.04
CA ALA A 175 8.63 -40.06 -1.07
C ALA A 175 7.17 -39.74 -1.37
N TYR A 176 6.27 -40.27 -0.55
CA TYR A 176 4.87 -39.89 -0.59
C TYR A 176 4.68 -38.59 0.20
N GLN A 177 4.02 -37.62 -0.42
CA GLN A 177 3.63 -36.35 0.18
C GLN A 177 2.11 -36.20 0.19
N CYS A 178 1.62 -35.19 0.89
CA CYS A 178 0.21 -34.88 1.00
C CYS A 178 -0.11 -33.65 0.14
N CYS A 179 -0.79 -33.87 -0.98
CA CYS A 179 -1.22 -32.82 -1.89
C CYS A 179 -2.58 -32.26 -1.46
N SER A 180 -2.73 -30.94 -1.47
CA SER A 180 -4.01 -30.26 -1.20
C SER A 180 -4.09 -28.92 -1.92
N GLY A 181 -5.30 -28.51 -2.34
CA GLY A 181 -5.49 -27.26 -3.07
C GLY A 181 -6.75 -27.30 -3.95
N PHE A 182 -7.05 -26.18 -4.60
CA PHE A 182 -8.23 -26.03 -5.45
C PHE A 182 -8.34 -27.14 -6.51
N CYS A 183 -7.24 -27.48 -7.18
CA CYS A 183 -7.24 -28.51 -8.23
C CYS A 183 -7.40 -29.93 -7.66
N ILE A 184 -7.02 -30.15 -6.39
CA ILE A 184 -7.13 -31.46 -5.72
C ILE A 184 -8.56 -31.69 -5.23
N ASP A 185 -9.17 -30.70 -4.57
CA ASP A 185 -10.60 -30.74 -4.19
C ASP A 185 -11.49 -30.96 -5.43
N LEU A 186 -11.18 -30.28 -6.54
CA LEU A 186 -11.90 -30.39 -7.81
C LEU A 186 -11.72 -31.79 -8.44
N LEU A 187 -10.50 -32.34 -8.43
CA LEU A 187 -10.23 -33.70 -8.92
C LEU A 187 -10.93 -34.78 -8.09
N GLN A 188 -10.97 -34.62 -6.76
CA GLN A 188 -11.78 -35.50 -5.89
C GLN A 188 -13.25 -35.46 -6.29
N LYS A 189 -13.82 -34.28 -6.52
CA LYS A 189 -15.23 -34.14 -6.94
C LYS A 189 -15.51 -34.82 -8.29
N PHE A 190 -14.61 -34.67 -9.27
CA PHE A 190 -14.68 -35.41 -10.53
C PHE A 190 -14.62 -36.93 -10.33
N ALA A 191 -13.71 -37.42 -9.47
CA ALA A 191 -13.59 -38.86 -9.18
C ALA A 191 -14.84 -39.42 -8.48
N ASP A 192 -15.42 -38.65 -7.55
CA ASP A 192 -16.66 -39.00 -6.87
C ASP A 192 -17.87 -39.03 -7.80
N ASP A 193 -17.98 -38.12 -8.78
CA ASP A 193 -19.14 -38.06 -9.67
C ASP A 193 -19.02 -39.01 -10.88
N LEU A 194 -17.82 -39.13 -11.46
CA LEU A 194 -17.54 -40.01 -12.62
C LEU A 194 -17.08 -41.43 -12.21
N LYS A 195 -16.94 -41.70 -10.90
CA LYS A 195 -16.63 -43.01 -10.29
C LYS A 195 -15.30 -43.65 -10.73
N PHE A 196 -14.28 -42.85 -11.05
CA PHE A 196 -12.93 -43.31 -11.40
C PHE A 196 -11.97 -43.33 -10.20
N THR A 197 -10.80 -43.95 -10.39
CA THR A 197 -9.67 -43.93 -9.45
C THR A 197 -8.47 -43.20 -10.05
N PHE A 198 -7.52 -42.70 -9.25
CA PHE A 198 -6.35 -42.00 -9.80
C PHE A 198 -5.05 -42.19 -8.99
N GLU A 199 -3.91 -42.24 -9.69
CA GLU A 199 -2.57 -42.08 -9.10
C GLU A 199 -2.08 -40.65 -9.40
N LEU A 200 -1.77 -39.89 -8.34
CA LEU A 200 -1.32 -38.49 -8.44
C LEU A 200 0.20 -38.38 -8.22
N TYR A 201 0.94 -37.83 -9.18
CA TYR A 201 2.40 -37.69 -9.09
C TYR A 201 2.92 -36.34 -9.60
N ARG A 202 4.02 -35.84 -9.01
CA ARG A 202 4.70 -34.61 -9.45
C ARG A 202 5.52 -34.88 -10.71
N VAL A 203 5.42 -34.00 -11.71
CA VAL A 203 6.26 -34.04 -12.92
C VAL A 203 7.76 -34.03 -12.57
N GLU A 204 8.53 -34.93 -13.20
CA GLU A 204 9.95 -35.15 -12.88
C GLU A 204 10.84 -33.94 -13.26
N ASP A 205 10.59 -33.31 -14.41
CA ASP A 205 11.34 -32.13 -14.90
C ASP A 205 11.10 -30.84 -14.08
N GLY A 206 10.07 -30.80 -13.21
CA GLY A 206 9.62 -29.57 -12.55
C GLY A 206 9.10 -28.46 -13.48
N ALA A 207 8.94 -28.71 -14.78
CA ALA A 207 8.67 -27.69 -15.80
C ALA A 207 7.21 -27.64 -16.29
N TRP A 208 6.74 -26.43 -16.64
CA TRP A 208 5.37 -26.16 -17.10
C TRP A 208 5.04 -26.66 -18.52
N GLY A 209 6.03 -27.05 -19.32
CA GLY A 209 5.88 -27.35 -20.74
C GLY A 209 5.98 -26.14 -21.65
N VAL A 210 7.15 -25.99 -22.29
CA VAL A 210 7.48 -25.01 -23.33
C VAL A 210 8.12 -25.74 -24.51
N LEU A 211 7.79 -25.33 -25.73
CA LEU A 211 8.32 -25.90 -26.96
C LEU A 211 9.76 -25.40 -27.21
N ASN A 212 10.73 -26.30 -27.18
CA ASN A 212 12.14 -26.04 -27.48
C ASN A 212 12.56 -26.89 -28.68
N ASN A 213 12.96 -26.26 -29.79
CA ASN A 213 13.46 -26.95 -30.99
C ASN A 213 12.56 -28.09 -31.52
N GLY A 214 11.24 -27.96 -31.37
CA GLY A 214 10.27 -28.99 -31.79
C GLY A 214 9.95 -30.06 -30.74
N THR A 215 10.65 -30.10 -29.61
CA THR A 215 10.30 -30.98 -28.48
C THR A 215 9.66 -30.21 -27.32
N TRP A 216 8.68 -30.84 -26.68
CA TRP A 216 8.09 -30.38 -25.42
C TRP A 216 8.90 -30.91 -24.23
N ASN A 217 8.87 -30.20 -23.10
CA ASN A 217 9.33 -30.68 -21.80
C ASN A 217 8.18 -30.74 -20.78
N GLY A 218 8.46 -31.24 -19.58
CA GLY A 218 7.56 -31.16 -18.42
C GLY A 218 6.13 -31.67 -18.66
N LEU A 219 5.14 -30.97 -18.10
CA LEU A 219 3.73 -31.41 -18.10
C LEU A 219 3.17 -31.77 -19.49
N ILE A 220 3.53 -31.01 -20.53
CA ILE A 220 3.06 -31.29 -21.90
C ILE A 220 3.78 -32.52 -22.49
N ALA A 221 5.07 -32.71 -22.19
CA ALA A 221 5.80 -33.90 -22.63
C ALA A 221 5.24 -35.19 -22.00
N GLU A 222 4.81 -35.16 -20.74
CA GLU A 222 4.23 -36.35 -20.10
C GLU A 222 2.87 -36.75 -20.71
N LEU A 223 2.08 -35.79 -21.24
CA LEU A 223 0.86 -36.10 -22.01
C LEU A 223 1.18 -36.62 -23.41
N VAL A 224 2.07 -35.95 -24.15
CA VAL A 224 2.44 -36.33 -25.53
C VAL A 224 3.13 -37.70 -25.58
N ASN A 225 3.90 -38.05 -24.55
CA ASN A 225 4.52 -39.37 -24.40
C ASN A 225 3.59 -40.43 -23.74
N HIS A 226 2.31 -40.11 -23.52
CA HIS A 226 1.32 -40.99 -22.86
C HIS A 226 1.78 -41.56 -21.50
N LYS A 227 2.58 -40.79 -20.75
CA LYS A 227 3.03 -41.11 -19.38
C LYS A 227 1.97 -40.72 -18.35
N ALA A 228 1.26 -39.61 -18.60
CA ALA A 228 0.07 -39.16 -17.88
C ALA A 228 -1.17 -39.25 -18.78
N ASP A 229 -2.33 -39.54 -18.17
CA ASP A 229 -3.64 -39.49 -18.84
C ASP A 229 -4.27 -38.09 -18.75
N VAL A 230 -3.92 -37.31 -17.71
CA VAL A 230 -4.40 -35.94 -17.51
C VAL A 230 -3.41 -35.10 -16.67
N VAL A 231 -3.31 -33.81 -16.97
CA VAL A 231 -2.61 -32.80 -16.15
C VAL A 231 -3.61 -32.02 -15.31
N VAL A 232 -3.38 -31.96 -14.00
CA VAL A 232 -4.25 -31.28 -13.02
C VAL A 232 -3.44 -30.29 -12.19
N THR A 233 -3.36 -29.04 -12.65
CA THR A 233 -2.73 -27.89 -11.97
C THR A 233 -3.18 -26.59 -12.68
N SER A 234 -2.61 -25.43 -12.36
CA SER A 234 -2.84 -24.11 -12.99
C SER A 234 -2.27 -24.00 -14.41
N ILE A 235 -2.43 -25.04 -15.24
CA ILE A 235 -1.96 -25.04 -16.62
C ILE A 235 -2.85 -24.15 -17.49
N LYS A 236 -2.30 -23.03 -17.97
CA LYS A 236 -2.99 -22.10 -18.87
C LYS A 236 -3.13 -22.67 -20.28
N ILE A 237 -4.33 -22.47 -20.84
CA ILE A 237 -4.66 -22.74 -22.24
C ILE A 237 -3.90 -21.74 -23.13
N ASN A 238 -3.25 -22.25 -24.17
CA ASN A 238 -2.53 -21.48 -25.19
C ASN A 238 -2.59 -22.23 -26.53
N SER A 239 -2.73 -21.49 -27.64
CA SER A 239 -2.69 -21.97 -29.02
C SER A 239 -1.59 -23.02 -29.27
N ASP A 240 -0.34 -22.67 -28.94
CA ASP A 240 0.83 -23.53 -29.16
C ASP A 240 0.72 -24.89 -28.44
N ARG A 241 0.02 -24.95 -27.29
CA ARG A 241 -0.23 -26.21 -26.56
C ARG A 241 -1.43 -26.96 -27.13
N GLN A 242 -2.48 -26.24 -27.50
CA GLN A 242 -3.73 -26.79 -28.04
C GLN A 242 -3.55 -27.49 -29.41
N GLU A 243 -2.41 -27.28 -30.07
CA GLU A 243 -1.98 -28.08 -31.23
C GLU A 243 -1.63 -29.55 -30.84
N TYR A 244 -1.05 -29.77 -29.65
CA TYR A 244 -0.49 -31.09 -29.23
C TYR A 244 -1.28 -31.79 -28.12
N VAL A 245 -2.10 -31.06 -27.35
CA VAL A 245 -2.98 -31.60 -26.29
C VAL A 245 -4.38 -31.01 -26.42
N ASP A 246 -5.38 -31.67 -25.82
CA ASP A 246 -6.74 -31.14 -25.72
C ASP A 246 -7.01 -30.62 -24.30
N PHE A 247 -7.67 -29.47 -24.19
CA PHE A 247 -8.02 -28.84 -22.91
C PHE A 247 -9.52 -28.93 -22.64
N THR A 248 -9.90 -29.02 -21.37
CA THR A 248 -11.29 -28.85 -20.95
C THR A 248 -11.76 -27.41 -21.17
N VAL A 249 -13.08 -27.20 -21.08
CA VAL A 249 -13.68 -25.89 -20.76
C VAL A 249 -12.94 -25.31 -19.54
N PRO A 250 -12.56 -24.01 -19.55
CA PRO A 250 -11.79 -23.44 -18.45
C PRO A 250 -12.61 -23.34 -17.16
N PHE A 251 -12.01 -23.78 -16.04
CA PHE A 251 -12.65 -23.74 -14.72
C PHE A 251 -12.50 -22.39 -14.01
N LEU A 252 -11.51 -21.59 -14.42
CA LEU A 252 -11.22 -20.27 -13.87
C LEU A 252 -10.47 -19.41 -14.90
N GLU A 253 -10.94 -18.18 -15.09
CA GLU A 253 -10.31 -17.17 -15.96
C GLU A 253 -9.09 -16.52 -15.29
N THR A 254 -8.12 -16.11 -16.09
CA THR A 254 -6.92 -15.41 -15.62
C THR A 254 -6.25 -14.59 -16.72
N GLY A 255 -5.11 -13.95 -16.41
CA GLY A 255 -4.27 -13.25 -17.37
C GLY A 255 -2.86 -13.04 -16.82
N ILE A 256 -2.09 -12.16 -17.47
CA ILE A 256 -0.81 -11.67 -16.96
C ILE A 256 -1.06 -10.34 -16.25
N THR A 257 -0.58 -10.20 -15.01
CA THR A 257 -0.64 -8.94 -14.24
C THR A 257 0.72 -8.59 -13.65
N ILE A 258 0.82 -7.40 -13.08
CA ILE A 258 2.03 -6.85 -12.46
C ILE A 258 1.78 -6.69 -10.96
N VAL A 259 2.65 -7.24 -10.11
CA VAL A 259 2.68 -6.92 -8.67
C VAL A 259 3.76 -5.88 -8.39
N VAL A 260 3.42 -4.89 -7.57
CA VAL A 260 4.32 -3.81 -7.11
C VAL A 260 4.24 -3.65 -5.60
N ALA A 261 5.30 -3.13 -5.00
CA ALA A 261 5.31 -2.75 -3.59
C ALA A 261 4.81 -1.31 -3.40
N LYS A 262 3.93 -1.11 -2.40
CA LYS A 262 3.66 0.19 -1.80
C LYS A 262 4.92 0.70 -1.12
N LYS A 263 5.51 1.74 -1.67
CA LYS A 263 6.56 2.51 -1.02
C LYS A 263 5.88 3.47 -0.04
N THR A 264 6.27 3.44 1.23
CA THR A 264 5.82 4.45 2.19
C THR A 264 6.44 5.78 1.80
N GLY A 265 5.64 6.71 1.29
CA GLY A 265 6.11 8.00 0.81
C GLY A 265 6.93 8.73 1.87
N ILE A 266 8.23 8.86 1.62
CA ILE A 266 9.09 9.75 2.38
C ILE A 266 8.70 11.14 1.92
N ILE A 267 7.97 11.87 2.79
CA ILE A 267 7.49 13.21 2.48
C ILE A 267 8.69 14.09 2.08
N SER A 268 8.56 14.77 0.94
CA SER A 268 9.67 15.54 0.37
C SER A 268 10.13 16.62 1.37
N PRO A 269 11.43 16.96 1.44
CA PRO A 269 11.88 18.09 2.26
C PRO A 269 11.31 19.46 1.84
N LYS A 270 10.51 19.54 0.76
CA LYS A 270 9.79 20.74 0.31
C LYS A 270 8.30 20.74 0.67
N ALA A 271 7.77 19.64 1.23
CA ALA A 271 6.33 19.44 1.45
C ALA A 271 5.63 20.42 2.41
N PHE A 272 6.37 21.21 3.22
CA PHE A 272 5.76 22.31 3.98
C PHE A 272 5.48 23.54 3.11
N LEU A 273 6.18 23.70 1.99
CA LEU A 273 5.95 24.78 1.02
C LEU A 273 4.98 24.36 -0.09
N GLU A 274 4.94 23.08 -0.43
CA GLU A 274 4.11 22.44 -1.47
C GLU A 274 2.58 22.72 -1.40
N PRO A 275 1.94 23.01 -0.24
CA PRO A 275 0.51 23.39 -0.18
C PRO A 275 0.16 24.73 -0.84
N PHE A 276 1.17 25.53 -1.23
CA PHE A 276 1.01 26.77 -2.00
C PHE A 276 2.08 26.87 -3.09
N ASP A 277 1.68 27.34 -4.27
CA ASP A 277 2.62 27.57 -5.37
C ASP A 277 3.59 28.73 -5.04
N VAL A 278 4.76 28.74 -5.68
CA VAL A 278 5.81 29.75 -5.49
C VAL A 278 5.28 31.18 -5.74
N PHE A 279 4.37 31.34 -6.72
CA PHE A 279 3.69 32.60 -6.97
C PHE A 279 2.82 33.04 -5.78
N SER A 280 2.08 32.12 -5.14
CA SER A 280 1.28 32.42 -3.95
C SER A 280 2.15 32.86 -2.78
N TRP A 281 3.28 32.16 -2.53
CA TRP A 281 4.25 32.57 -1.51
C TRP A 281 4.81 33.98 -1.75
N ILE A 282 5.12 34.33 -3.00
CA ILE A 282 5.58 35.67 -3.38
C ILE A 282 4.49 36.73 -3.14
N MET A 283 3.26 36.48 -3.58
CA MET A 283 2.12 37.40 -3.38
C MET A 283 1.86 37.71 -1.90
N ILE A 284 2.02 36.71 -1.02
CA ILE A 284 1.80 36.87 0.41
C ILE A 284 3.00 37.55 1.07
N LEU A 285 4.20 36.97 0.95
CA LEU A 285 5.38 37.43 1.71
C LEU A 285 5.96 38.75 1.21
N LEU A 286 5.83 39.06 -0.09
CA LEU A 286 6.45 40.24 -0.71
C LEU A 286 5.46 41.31 -1.16
N ILE A 287 4.15 41.03 -1.26
CA ILE A 287 3.16 42.04 -1.68
C ILE A 287 2.17 42.36 -0.56
N SER A 288 1.43 41.39 -0.01
CA SER A 288 0.41 41.71 1.01
C SER A 288 1.01 42.25 2.31
N ILE A 289 2.13 41.69 2.80
CA ILE A 289 2.86 42.19 3.98
C ILE A 289 3.34 43.64 3.78
N GLN A 290 3.92 43.95 2.62
CA GLN A 290 4.46 45.28 2.33
C GLN A 290 3.36 46.33 2.25
N ILE A 291 2.25 46.00 1.55
CA ILE A 291 1.08 46.87 1.45
C ILE A 291 0.43 47.08 2.82
N ALA A 292 0.27 46.02 3.63
CA ALA A 292 -0.32 46.12 4.96
C ALA A 292 0.53 46.99 5.91
N ALA A 293 1.84 46.77 5.95
CA ALA A 293 2.75 47.56 6.79
C ALA A 293 2.81 49.03 6.36
N PHE A 294 2.87 49.30 5.05
CA PHE A 294 2.81 50.66 4.53
C PHE A 294 1.46 51.34 4.80
N ALA A 295 0.34 50.64 4.61
CA ALA A 295 -1.00 51.18 4.86
C ALA A 295 -1.23 51.50 6.34
N ILE A 296 -0.85 50.61 7.26
CA ILE A 296 -0.95 50.87 8.71
C ILE A 296 -0.08 52.07 9.10
N PHE A 297 1.15 52.17 8.56
CA PHE A 297 2.01 53.33 8.77
C PHE A 297 1.41 54.63 8.21
N LEU A 298 0.86 54.60 6.99
CA LEU A 298 0.24 55.75 6.34
C LEU A 298 -1.03 56.20 7.07
N PHE A 299 -1.87 55.28 7.54
CA PHE A 299 -3.07 55.63 8.32
C PHE A 299 -2.73 56.15 9.72
N GLU A 300 -1.64 55.69 10.35
CA GLU A 300 -1.14 56.28 11.60
C GLU A 300 -0.53 57.67 11.35
N TRP A 301 0.15 57.88 10.21
CA TRP A 301 0.70 59.18 9.81
C TRP A 301 -0.38 60.22 9.52
N LEU A 302 -1.44 59.83 8.80
CA LEU A 302 -2.57 60.69 8.45
C LEU A 302 -3.59 60.88 9.60
N SER A 303 -3.49 60.12 10.69
CA SER A 303 -4.44 60.22 11.81
C SER A 303 -4.12 61.42 12.70
N PRO A 304 -5.08 62.33 12.99
CA PRO A 304 -4.87 63.46 13.91
C PRO A 304 -4.55 63.06 15.37
N SER A 305 -4.68 61.78 15.72
CA SER A 305 -4.31 61.21 17.02
C SER A 305 -3.10 60.26 16.95
N GLY A 306 -2.47 60.13 15.77
CA GLY A 306 -1.32 59.29 15.47
C GLY A 306 -0.01 60.08 15.39
N TYR A 307 0.68 60.00 14.25
CA TYR A 307 2.06 60.48 14.11
C TYR A 307 2.18 62.01 13.91
N ASP A 308 1.23 62.66 13.20
CA ASP A 308 1.21 64.11 13.05
C ASP A 308 0.62 64.82 14.29
N MET A 309 1.34 64.74 15.42
CA MET A 309 1.26 65.80 16.44
C MET A 309 1.92 67.07 15.91
N ARG A 310 1.27 67.68 14.92
CA ARG A 310 1.74 68.89 14.26
C ARG A 310 2.00 69.96 15.30
N MET A 311 3.23 70.49 15.32
CA MET A 311 3.55 71.65 16.13
C MET A 311 2.49 72.73 15.90
N ARG A 312 1.87 73.23 16.98
CA ARG A 312 1.32 74.59 16.99
C ARG A 312 2.48 75.53 17.29
N PRO A 313 3.13 76.17 16.30
CA PRO A 313 4.10 77.21 16.61
C PRO A 313 3.36 78.36 17.28
N ALA A 314 3.80 78.74 18.48
CA ALA A 314 3.45 80.03 19.05
C ALA A 314 4.13 81.11 18.19
N ARG A 315 3.40 81.65 17.20
CA ARG A 315 3.89 82.74 16.36
C ARG A 315 4.02 84.02 17.18
N GLY A 316 5.25 84.38 17.51
CA GLY A 316 5.62 85.80 17.51
C GLY A 316 5.59 86.35 16.07
N LEU A 317 5.50 87.66 15.84
CA LEU A 317 5.47 88.77 16.81
C LEU A 317 4.85 90.02 16.15
N SER A 318 4.26 90.92 16.94
CA SER A 318 3.77 92.27 16.54
C SER A 318 2.56 92.27 15.59
N HIS A 319 1.52 93.09 15.77
CA HIS A 319 1.57 94.53 16.10
C HIS A 319 0.31 95.05 16.83
N SER A 320 0.55 95.91 17.85
CA SER A 320 -0.32 96.93 18.49
C SER A 320 -1.72 96.60 19.02
N THR A 321 -2.01 97.13 20.22
CA THR A 321 -3.34 97.44 20.83
C THR A 321 -4.31 96.25 21.03
N CYS A 322 -4.78 95.92 22.24
CA CYS A 322 -5.41 96.84 23.19
C CYS A 322 -5.28 96.41 24.68
N CYS A 323 -5.04 97.40 25.55
CA CYS A 323 -5.43 97.58 26.96
C CYS A 323 -5.66 96.41 27.98
N ILE A 324 -4.95 96.51 29.12
CA ILE A 324 -5.48 96.61 30.53
C ILE A 324 -6.20 95.38 31.17
N VAL A 325 -6.02 94.97 32.44
CA VAL A 325 -5.08 95.23 33.57
C VAL A 325 -5.26 94.10 34.63
N SER A 326 -4.21 93.71 35.37
CA SER A 326 -4.26 92.89 36.63
C SER A 326 -4.80 91.44 36.53
N LEU A 327 -4.55 90.50 37.47
CA LEU A 327 -3.70 90.44 38.68
C LEU A 327 -3.29 88.97 38.95
N ASN A 328 -2.29 88.75 39.82
CA ASN A 328 -1.93 87.50 40.52
C ASN A 328 -1.31 86.31 39.74
N ASN A 329 0.00 86.14 39.96
CA ASN A 329 0.74 84.90 40.35
C ASN A 329 0.69 83.58 39.56
N ASP A 330 1.77 82.81 39.79
CA ASP A 330 1.97 81.37 39.55
C ASP A 330 2.05 80.87 38.10
N PHE A 331 3.06 81.38 37.38
CA PHE A 331 3.55 80.77 36.13
C PHE A 331 4.84 79.97 36.37
N PHE A 332 4.74 78.63 36.40
CA PHE A 332 5.91 77.73 36.32
C PHE A 332 5.72 76.67 35.23
N TYR A 333 5.97 77.07 34.00
CA TYR A 333 5.78 76.25 32.79
C TYR A 333 6.94 75.25 32.62
N ASN A 334 6.67 73.95 32.79
CA ASN A 334 7.66 72.87 32.65
C ASN A 334 7.82 72.42 31.17
N PRO A 335 8.96 72.69 30.50
CA PRO A 335 9.14 72.37 29.07
C PRO A 335 9.77 70.97 28.87
N SER A 336 9.18 69.91 29.44
CA SER A 336 9.81 68.57 29.46
C SER A 336 8.85 67.39 29.27
N LYS A 337 7.97 67.49 28.26
CA LYS A 337 7.30 66.31 27.64
C LYS A 337 7.54 66.27 26.13
N ILE A 338 8.77 65.97 25.75
CA ILE A 338 9.04 65.38 24.44
C ILE A 338 8.34 64.02 24.43
N THR A 339 7.42 63.83 23.48
CA THR A 339 6.78 62.54 23.24
C THR A 339 7.80 61.60 22.60
N ASP A 340 8.19 60.53 23.31
CA ASP A 340 8.87 59.41 22.67
C ASP A 340 7.90 58.79 21.63
N HIS A 341 8.09 59.13 20.35
CA HIS A 341 7.34 58.54 19.25
C HIS A 341 7.82 57.10 19.03
N LYS A 342 7.28 56.18 19.85
CA LYS A 342 7.67 54.75 19.88
C LYS A 342 7.21 53.96 18.64
N PHE A 343 6.37 54.54 17.78
CA PHE A 343 5.97 53.94 16.52
C PHE A 343 6.99 54.25 15.42
N SER A 344 7.20 53.35 14.48
CA SER A 344 8.16 53.53 13.38
C SER A 344 7.88 52.51 12.28
N LEU A 345 8.29 52.79 11.05
CA LEU A 345 8.05 51.90 9.90
C LEU A 345 8.54 50.47 10.17
N PHE A 346 9.79 50.28 10.63
CA PHE A 346 10.31 48.94 10.98
C PHE A 346 9.56 48.26 12.14
N ARG A 347 8.99 49.04 13.08
CA ARG A 347 8.14 48.51 14.16
C ARG A 347 6.74 48.13 13.66
N THR A 348 6.26 48.79 12.61
CA THR A 348 5.02 48.45 11.90
C THR A 348 5.20 47.16 11.11
N TYR A 349 6.35 46.98 10.44
CA TYR A 349 6.71 45.69 9.83
C TYR A 349 6.79 44.57 10.87
N TRP A 350 7.43 44.80 12.02
CA TRP A 350 7.48 43.82 13.11
C TRP A 350 6.08 43.46 13.65
N LEU A 351 5.17 44.44 13.80
CA LEU A 351 3.77 44.22 14.16
C LEU A 351 3.04 43.34 13.12
N VAL A 352 3.19 43.65 11.83
CA VAL A 352 2.55 42.91 10.73
C VAL A 352 3.02 41.46 10.66
N TRP A 353 4.33 41.22 10.82
CA TRP A 353 4.91 39.88 10.92
C TRP A 353 4.47 39.13 12.18
N ALA A 354 4.47 39.77 13.36
CA ALA A 354 4.07 39.12 14.60
C ALA A 354 2.59 38.69 14.59
N ILE A 355 1.71 39.50 14.00
CA ILE A 355 0.30 39.14 13.78
C ILE A 355 0.18 37.95 12.80
N LEU A 356 0.94 37.95 11.69
CA LEU A 356 0.86 36.90 10.66
C LEU A 356 1.23 35.50 11.19
N PHE A 357 2.14 35.42 12.16
CA PHE A 357 2.59 34.16 12.77
C PHE A 357 1.94 33.87 14.14
N GLY A 358 0.94 34.66 14.56
CA GLY A 358 0.26 34.49 15.85
C GLY A 358 1.17 34.60 17.07
N ALA A 359 2.31 35.29 16.95
CA ALA A 359 3.37 35.25 17.94
C ALA A 359 3.05 36.17 19.14
N ALA A 360 3.06 35.61 20.35
CA ALA A 360 2.78 36.31 21.62
C ALA A 360 3.92 37.26 22.08
N VAL A 361 4.48 38.02 21.15
CA VAL A 361 5.53 39.04 21.39
C VAL A 361 4.87 40.33 21.93
N PRO A 362 5.50 41.08 22.84
CA PRO A 362 4.99 42.39 23.27
C PRO A 362 5.04 43.43 22.13
N ILE A 363 3.93 43.52 21.38
CA ILE A 363 3.72 44.44 20.27
C ILE A 363 3.25 45.81 20.81
N ASN A 364 3.67 46.90 20.16
CA ASN A 364 3.19 48.25 20.45
C ASN A 364 2.04 48.58 19.49
N CYS A 365 0.80 48.50 19.97
CA CYS A 365 -0.39 48.74 19.15
C CYS A 365 -0.46 50.20 18.63
N PRO A 366 -1.00 50.44 17.41
CA PRO A 366 -1.19 51.79 16.88
C PRO A 366 -2.15 52.62 17.75
N ARG A 367 -1.99 53.95 17.68
CA ARG A 367 -2.73 54.93 18.49
C ARG A 367 -3.96 55.48 17.76
N GLY A 368 -3.88 55.66 16.45
CA GLY A 368 -4.99 56.10 15.61
C GLY A 368 -6.09 55.06 15.50
N TYR A 369 -7.35 55.49 15.58
CA TYR A 369 -8.52 54.60 15.47
C TYR A 369 -8.59 53.89 14.11
N THR A 370 -8.26 54.61 13.03
CA THR A 370 -8.14 54.09 11.66
C THR A 370 -7.04 53.02 11.53
N ALA A 371 -5.87 53.27 12.12
CA ALA A 371 -4.75 52.32 12.10
C ALA A 371 -5.04 51.07 12.94
N ARG A 372 -5.80 51.19 14.04
CA ARG A 372 -6.34 50.03 14.80
C ARG A 372 -7.32 49.22 13.96
N PHE A 373 -8.28 49.85 13.29
CA PHE A 373 -9.21 49.16 12.41
C PHE A 373 -8.47 48.42 11.28
N MET A 374 -7.50 49.07 10.62
CA MET A 374 -6.65 48.43 9.61
C MET A 374 -5.82 47.26 10.17
N SER A 375 -5.30 47.38 11.40
CA SER A 375 -4.60 46.30 12.09
C SER A 375 -5.52 45.11 12.42
N ASN A 376 -6.80 45.36 12.72
CA ASN A 376 -7.79 44.30 12.94
C ASN A 376 -8.14 43.60 11.61
N VAL A 377 -8.32 44.33 10.52
CA VAL A 377 -8.54 43.76 9.18
C VAL A 377 -7.35 42.88 8.75
N TRP A 378 -6.11 43.32 9.02
CA TRP A 378 -4.92 42.48 8.80
C TRP A 378 -4.92 41.23 9.69
N ALA A 379 -5.33 41.33 10.96
CA ALA A 379 -5.42 40.18 11.85
C ALA A 379 -6.46 39.15 11.37
N THR A 380 -7.64 39.59 10.91
CA THR A 380 -8.65 38.69 10.31
C THR A 380 -8.09 37.99 9.07
N PHE A 381 -7.40 38.71 8.18
CA PHE A 381 -6.74 38.12 7.00
C PHE A 381 -5.67 37.09 7.40
N ALA A 382 -4.84 37.41 8.40
CA ALA A 382 -3.80 36.50 8.91
C ALA A 382 -4.38 35.21 9.49
N VAL A 383 -5.45 35.30 10.30
CA VAL A 383 -6.14 34.11 10.87
C VAL A 383 -6.75 33.25 9.77
N VAL A 384 -7.42 33.85 8.78
CA VAL A 384 -7.98 33.11 7.63
C VAL A 384 -6.86 32.44 6.81
N PHE A 385 -5.74 33.12 6.58
CA PHE A 385 -4.58 32.55 5.89
C PHE A 385 -3.98 31.36 6.65
N LEU A 386 -3.78 31.47 7.97
CA LEU A 386 -3.30 30.37 8.81
C LEU A 386 -4.26 29.17 8.81
N ALA A 387 -5.57 29.43 8.82
CA ALA A 387 -6.59 28.37 8.73
C ALA A 387 -6.53 27.63 7.38
N ILE A 388 -6.39 28.35 6.27
CA ILE A 388 -6.26 27.73 4.93
C ILE A 388 -4.92 26.99 4.79
N TYR A 389 -3.81 27.56 5.27
CA TYR A 389 -2.50 26.89 5.27
C TYR A 389 -2.54 25.58 6.06
N THR A 390 -3.06 25.60 7.29
CA THR A 390 -3.15 24.40 8.14
C THR A 390 -4.13 23.36 7.57
N ALA A 391 -5.25 23.77 6.97
CA ALA A 391 -6.16 22.86 6.28
C ALA A 391 -5.53 22.19 5.04
N ASN A 392 -4.86 22.97 4.17
CA ASN A 392 -4.20 22.43 2.97
C ASN A 392 -3.01 21.54 3.33
N LEU A 393 -2.21 21.94 4.31
CA LEU A 393 -1.09 21.15 4.84
C LEU A 393 -1.60 19.83 5.45
N ALA A 394 -2.66 19.87 6.27
CA ALA A 394 -3.28 18.66 6.81
C ALA A 394 -3.83 17.74 5.71
N ALA A 395 -4.49 18.29 4.68
CA ALA A 395 -4.98 17.53 3.53
C ALA A 395 -3.86 16.87 2.72
N PHE A 396 -2.69 17.51 2.62
CA PHE A 396 -1.49 16.94 1.99
C PHE A 396 -0.84 15.86 2.89
N MET A 397 -0.80 16.06 4.20
CA MET A 397 -0.26 15.13 5.19
C MET A 397 -1.10 13.84 5.36
N ILE A 398 -2.32 13.78 4.83
CA ILE A 398 -3.09 12.52 4.72
C ILE A 398 -2.39 11.61 3.69
N THR A 399 -1.51 10.76 4.21
CA THR A 399 -0.51 10.00 3.45
C THR A 399 -1.05 9.37 2.16
N ARG A 400 -0.60 9.89 1.02
CA ARG A 400 -0.60 9.13 -0.23
C ARG A 400 0.33 7.93 -0.05
N GLU A 401 -0.07 6.80 -0.62
CA GLU A 401 0.79 5.62 -0.67
C GLU A 401 1.43 5.67 -2.06
N ASP A 402 2.76 5.73 -2.13
CA ASP A 402 3.44 5.86 -3.40
C ASP A 402 3.71 4.45 -3.96
N TYR A 403 3.29 4.21 -5.19
CA TYR A 403 3.55 2.96 -5.90
C TYR A 403 3.66 3.24 -7.39
N PHE A 404 4.25 2.32 -8.14
CA PHE A 404 4.24 2.39 -9.58
C PHE A 404 2.87 1.98 -10.11
N ASP A 405 2.02 2.98 -10.34
CA ASP A 405 0.73 2.81 -10.99
C ASP A 405 0.94 2.64 -12.50
N PHE A 406 1.16 1.38 -12.92
CA PHE A 406 1.25 1.00 -14.34
C PHE A 406 -0.15 0.80 -14.91
N THR A 407 -0.43 1.36 -16.09
CA THR A 407 -1.73 1.18 -16.76
C THR A 407 -1.95 -0.24 -17.27
N GLY A 408 -0.86 -0.96 -17.56
CA GLY A 408 -0.81 -2.33 -18.05
C GLY A 408 0.58 -2.66 -18.59
N LEU A 409 0.73 -3.76 -19.30
CA LEU A 409 2.02 -4.21 -19.86
C LEU A 409 2.58 -3.28 -20.95
N ASP A 410 1.71 -2.49 -21.60
CA ASP A 410 2.07 -1.55 -22.66
C ASP A 410 2.55 -0.17 -22.16
N ASP A 411 2.75 0.01 -20.85
CA ASP A 411 3.26 1.25 -20.26
C ASP A 411 4.68 1.59 -20.81
N PRO A 412 4.93 2.83 -21.28
CA PRO A 412 6.23 3.23 -21.82
C PRO A 412 7.40 3.05 -20.84
N ARG A 413 7.16 3.06 -19.52
CA ARG A 413 8.16 2.81 -18.48
C ARG A 413 8.61 1.34 -18.42
N LEU A 414 7.73 0.40 -18.76
CA LEU A 414 8.04 -1.03 -18.86
C LEU A 414 8.70 -1.34 -20.20
N LEU A 415 8.26 -0.68 -21.28
CA LEU A 415 8.85 -0.82 -22.61
C LEU A 415 10.28 -0.23 -22.68
N ASN A 416 10.55 0.85 -21.95
CA ASN A 416 11.87 1.49 -21.87
C ASN A 416 12.27 1.71 -20.39
N PRO A 417 12.87 0.71 -19.72
CA PRO A 417 13.16 0.75 -18.28
C PRO A 417 14.10 1.88 -17.84
N HIS A 418 14.91 2.38 -18.78
CA HIS A 418 15.86 3.50 -18.60
C HIS A 418 15.22 4.89 -18.65
N LEU A 419 13.90 5.01 -18.88
CA LEU A 419 13.16 6.28 -18.73
C LEU A 419 12.91 6.66 -17.26
N THR A 420 13.18 5.75 -16.33
CA THR A 420 13.13 5.99 -14.88
C THR A 420 14.56 6.00 -14.34
N ASP A 421 14.86 6.91 -13.41
CA ASP A 421 16.10 6.92 -12.65
C ASP A 421 15.76 6.70 -11.16
N PRO A 422 16.24 5.62 -10.50
CA PRO A 422 17.01 4.51 -11.07
C PRO A 422 16.19 3.65 -12.06
N PRO A 423 16.85 2.90 -12.96
CA PRO A 423 16.18 2.07 -13.97
C PRO A 423 15.33 0.97 -13.33
N LEU A 424 14.11 0.81 -13.84
CA LEU A 424 13.06 -0.01 -13.26
C LEU A 424 13.36 -1.52 -13.35
N LYS A 425 13.53 -2.20 -12.21
CA LYS A 425 13.87 -3.64 -12.18
C LYS A 425 12.62 -4.51 -12.17
N PHE A 426 12.46 -5.37 -13.17
CA PHE A 426 11.35 -6.35 -13.21
C PHE A 426 11.71 -7.63 -13.98
N GLY A 427 11.03 -8.72 -13.63
CA GLY A 427 11.25 -10.06 -14.18
C GLY A 427 10.01 -10.96 -14.08
N THR A 428 10.14 -12.20 -14.57
CA THR A 428 9.11 -13.27 -14.57
C THR A 428 9.75 -14.60 -14.12
N ILE A 429 8.97 -15.67 -14.07
CA ILE A 429 9.47 -17.05 -14.00
C ILE A 429 9.94 -17.50 -15.40
N PRO A 430 11.15 -18.09 -15.55
CA PRO A 430 11.62 -18.64 -16.82
C PRO A 430 10.92 -19.95 -17.17
N SER A 431 10.87 -20.31 -18.45
CA SER A 431 10.21 -21.55 -18.93
C SER A 431 8.72 -21.67 -18.56
N GLY A 432 8.07 -20.53 -18.26
CA GLY A 432 6.63 -20.44 -18.01
C GLY A 432 5.86 -19.83 -19.19
N ASN A 433 4.53 -20.03 -19.22
CA ASN A 433 3.67 -19.47 -20.27
C ASN A 433 3.77 -17.93 -20.36
N THR A 434 3.98 -17.25 -19.23
CA THR A 434 4.19 -15.80 -19.17
C THR A 434 5.43 -15.37 -19.97
N GLU A 435 6.56 -16.07 -19.82
CA GLU A 435 7.76 -15.81 -20.63
C GLU A 435 7.54 -16.12 -22.11
N ALA A 436 6.85 -17.21 -22.44
CA ALA A 436 6.56 -17.56 -23.84
C ALA A 436 5.73 -16.48 -24.56
N VAL A 437 4.68 -15.96 -23.91
CA VAL A 437 3.86 -14.85 -24.43
C VAL A 437 4.68 -13.56 -24.56
N LEU A 438 5.51 -13.23 -23.56
CA LEU A 438 6.38 -12.04 -23.61
C LEU A 438 7.44 -12.15 -24.72
N LYS A 439 8.04 -13.33 -24.92
CA LYS A 439 9.01 -13.60 -25.99
C LYS A 439 8.40 -13.44 -27.39
N ARG A 440 7.12 -13.81 -27.57
CA ARG A 440 6.37 -13.67 -28.83
C ARG A 440 5.93 -12.22 -29.09
N ASN A 441 5.40 -11.53 -28.07
CA ASN A 441 4.71 -10.25 -28.25
C ASN A 441 5.58 -9.02 -27.93
N LYS A 442 6.58 -9.16 -27.05
CA LYS A 442 7.43 -8.07 -26.51
C LYS A 442 8.90 -8.52 -26.36
N PRO A 443 9.58 -8.97 -27.42
CA PRO A 443 10.91 -9.59 -27.32
C PRO A 443 11.99 -8.70 -26.66
N ALA A 444 11.95 -7.38 -26.87
CA ALA A 444 12.87 -6.44 -26.21
C ALA A 444 12.68 -6.41 -24.68
N MET A 445 11.43 -6.51 -24.20
CA MET A 445 11.10 -6.59 -22.78
C MET A 445 11.58 -7.94 -22.19
N GLN A 446 11.33 -9.06 -22.87
CA GLN A 446 11.80 -10.37 -22.42
C GLN A 446 13.33 -10.44 -22.34
N ALA A 447 14.04 -9.83 -23.29
CA ALA A 447 15.50 -9.73 -23.26
C ALA A 447 16.00 -8.95 -22.04
N TYR A 448 15.34 -7.84 -21.67
CA TYR A 448 15.66 -7.08 -20.46
C TYR A 448 15.36 -7.86 -19.16
N MET A 449 14.20 -8.52 -19.10
CA MET A 449 13.74 -9.28 -17.91
C MET A 449 14.64 -10.48 -17.59
N LYS A 450 15.33 -11.05 -18.58
CA LYS A 450 16.15 -12.28 -18.43
C LYS A 450 17.19 -12.20 -17.31
N GLN A 451 17.71 -11.01 -16.99
CA GLN A 451 18.68 -10.79 -15.89
C GLN A 451 18.02 -10.70 -14.49
N PHE A 452 16.70 -10.50 -14.42
CA PHE A 452 15.92 -10.25 -13.20
C PHE A 452 14.90 -11.35 -12.89
N ASN A 453 14.80 -12.37 -13.74
CA ASN A 453 13.91 -13.51 -13.53
C ASN A 453 14.17 -14.22 -12.17
N ARG A 454 13.15 -14.94 -11.69
CA ARG A 454 13.15 -15.68 -10.41
C ARG A 454 12.60 -17.09 -10.62
N SER A 455 12.97 -18.03 -9.76
CA SER A 455 12.66 -19.47 -9.91
C SER A 455 11.19 -19.82 -9.65
N SER A 456 10.53 -19.07 -8.77
CA SER A 456 9.17 -19.36 -8.27
C SER A 456 8.36 -18.08 -8.07
N SER A 457 7.03 -18.19 -8.16
CA SER A 457 6.07 -17.09 -7.92
C SER A 457 6.24 -16.49 -6.52
N SER A 458 6.39 -17.37 -5.51
CA SER A 458 6.68 -17.00 -4.12
C SER A 458 8.02 -16.26 -3.97
N GLU A 459 9.04 -16.64 -4.75
CA GLU A 459 10.34 -15.96 -4.75
C GLU A 459 10.25 -14.56 -5.38
N GLY A 460 9.56 -14.41 -6.52
CA GLY A 460 9.34 -13.13 -7.19
C GLY A 460 8.59 -12.12 -6.31
N VAL A 461 7.50 -12.55 -5.67
CA VAL A 461 6.74 -11.74 -4.70
C VAL A 461 7.62 -11.35 -3.50
N LYS A 462 8.44 -12.28 -2.98
CA LYS A 462 9.39 -12.02 -1.88
C LYS A 462 10.50 -11.04 -2.28
N ALA A 463 10.93 -11.03 -3.55
CA ALA A 463 11.92 -10.10 -4.08
C ALA A 463 11.35 -8.67 -4.22
N VAL A 464 10.12 -8.51 -4.72
CA VAL A 464 9.43 -7.22 -4.77
C VAL A 464 9.21 -6.65 -3.37
N ARG A 465 8.78 -7.48 -2.41
CA ARG A 465 8.60 -7.07 -1.00
C ARG A 465 9.88 -6.54 -0.34
N LYS A 466 11.05 -7.04 -0.74
CA LYS A 466 12.36 -6.55 -0.27
C LYS A 466 12.85 -5.29 -0.98
N GLY A 467 12.27 -4.93 -2.13
CA GLY A 467 12.84 -3.93 -3.04
C GLY A 467 14.06 -4.44 -3.83
N GLU A 468 14.24 -5.75 -4.00
CA GLU A 468 15.22 -6.30 -4.96
C GLU A 468 14.75 -6.06 -6.41
N LEU A 469 13.43 -6.15 -6.61
CA LEU A 469 12.71 -5.81 -7.84
C LEU A 469 11.70 -4.70 -7.51
N ASP A 470 11.45 -3.81 -8.46
CA ASP A 470 10.41 -2.78 -8.34
C ASP A 470 9.03 -3.33 -8.74
N ALA A 471 9.00 -4.27 -9.68
CA ALA A 471 7.81 -4.97 -10.13
C ALA A 471 8.10 -6.44 -10.49
N PHE A 472 7.10 -7.30 -10.46
CA PHE A 472 7.19 -8.69 -10.92
C PHE A 472 5.96 -9.04 -11.77
N ILE A 473 6.19 -9.68 -12.91
CA ILE A 473 5.16 -9.92 -13.93
C ILE A 473 4.87 -11.42 -13.97
N TYR A 474 3.66 -11.80 -13.56
CA TYR A 474 3.25 -13.21 -13.51
C TYR A 474 1.72 -13.36 -13.64
N ASP A 475 1.22 -14.54 -13.29
CA ASP A 475 -0.18 -14.94 -13.39
C ASP A 475 -1.09 -14.14 -12.45
N ALA A 476 -2.22 -13.67 -12.97
CA ALA A 476 -3.09 -12.73 -12.24
C ALA A 476 -3.67 -13.34 -10.96
N VAL A 477 -4.24 -14.54 -11.05
CA VAL A 477 -4.87 -15.21 -9.90
C VAL A 477 -3.84 -15.60 -8.84
N VAL A 478 -2.62 -16.01 -9.25
CA VAL A 478 -1.53 -16.35 -8.32
C VAL A 478 -1.03 -15.09 -7.60
N LEU A 479 -0.86 -13.96 -8.30
CA LEU A 479 -0.42 -12.71 -7.68
C LEU A 479 -1.51 -12.08 -6.80
N ASP A 480 -2.78 -12.15 -7.18
CA ASP A 480 -3.90 -11.72 -6.31
C ASP A 480 -3.99 -12.59 -5.04
N TYR A 481 -3.73 -13.90 -5.12
CA TYR A 481 -3.63 -14.77 -3.95
C TYR A 481 -2.44 -14.40 -3.05
N LEU A 482 -1.23 -14.32 -3.62
CA LEU A 482 -0.01 -14.07 -2.85
C LEU A 482 0.03 -12.66 -2.22
N THR A 483 -0.59 -11.66 -2.86
CA THR A 483 -0.80 -10.33 -2.24
C THR A 483 -1.93 -10.35 -1.21
N GLY A 484 -3.00 -11.12 -1.45
CA GLY A 484 -4.10 -11.32 -0.50
C GLY A 484 -3.71 -12.03 0.79
N GLN A 485 -2.67 -12.88 0.76
CA GLN A 485 -2.18 -13.67 1.90
C GLN A 485 -1.14 -12.93 2.76
N GLU A 486 -0.64 -11.77 2.35
CA GLU A 486 0.34 -11.00 3.14
C GLU A 486 -0.28 -10.44 4.43
N ASN A 487 0.47 -10.38 5.54
CA ASN A 487 -0.02 -9.81 6.80
C ASN A 487 -0.08 -8.27 6.80
N ASP A 488 0.86 -7.62 6.11
CA ASP A 488 1.06 -6.16 6.17
C ASP A 488 0.34 -5.38 5.03
N CYS A 489 -0.24 -6.08 4.05
CA CYS A 489 -0.85 -5.51 2.84
C CYS A 489 0.03 -4.46 2.12
N ARG A 490 1.34 -4.70 2.02
CA ARG A 490 2.32 -3.80 1.36
C ARG A 490 2.37 -4.02 -0.14
N LEU A 491 1.98 -5.19 -0.64
CA LEU A 491 1.94 -5.46 -2.07
C LEU A 491 0.54 -5.17 -2.66
N LEU A 492 0.50 -4.76 -3.93
CA LEU A 492 -0.73 -4.71 -4.73
C LEU A 492 -0.47 -5.16 -6.17
N THR A 493 -1.52 -5.65 -6.83
CA THR A 493 -1.56 -5.87 -8.26
C THR A 493 -2.05 -4.61 -8.99
N VAL A 494 -1.43 -4.29 -10.12
CA VAL A 494 -1.67 -3.05 -10.91
C VAL A 494 -1.79 -3.33 -12.41
N GLY A 495 -2.45 -2.40 -13.10
CA GLY A 495 -2.73 -2.47 -14.53
C GLY A 495 -3.93 -3.34 -14.92
N SER A 496 -4.25 -3.35 -16.21
CA SER A 496 -5.18 -4.30 -16.82
C SER A 496 -4.53 -5.67 -17.04
N TRP A 497 -5.32 -6.74 -16.98
CA TRP A 497 -4.85 -8.10 -17.28
C TRP A 497 -4.50 -8.23 -18.76
N TYR A 498 -3.23 -8.50 -19.06
CA TYR A 498 -2.75 -8.73 -20.42
C TYR A 498 -2.90 -10.21 -20.82
N ALA A 499 -3.22 -10.48 -22.08
CA ALA A 499 -3.40 -11.84 -22.63
C ALA A 499 -4.31 -12.74 -21.75
N MET A 500 -5.56 -12.32 -21.57
CA MET A 500 -6.56 -13.08 -20.83
C MET A 500 -6.77 -14.48 -21.44
N THR A 501 -6.88 -15.48 -20.59
CA THR A 501 -7.06 -16.90 -20.92
C THR A 501 -7.76 -17.61 -19.74
N GLY A 502 -7.81 -18.94 -19.74
CA GLY A 502 -8.27 -19.74 -18.61
C GLY A 502 -7.30 -20.86 -18.23
N TYR A 503 -7.49 -21.40 -17.03
CA TYR A 503 -6.96 -22.68 -16.63
C TYR A 503 -7.96 -23.79 -16.99
N GLY A 504 -7.47 -24.90 -17.53
CA GLY A 504 -8.26 -26.10 -17.83
C GLY A 504 -7.43 -27.35 -17.59
N PHE A 505 -8.06 -28.51 -17.42
CA PHE A 505 -7.32 -29.77 -17.38
C PHE A 505 -6.88 -30.14 -18.80
N ALA A 506 -5.65 -30.63 -18.94
CA ALA A 506 -5.11 -31.03 -20.23
C ALA A 506 -5.05 -32.55 -20.35
N PHE A 507 -5.51 -33.07 -21.48
CA PHE A 507 -5.56 -34.49 -21.83
C PHE A 507 -4.71 -34.73 -23.10
N PRO A 508 -4.24 -35.97 -23.36
CA PRO A 508 -3.69 -36.30 -24.66
C PRO A 508 -4.74 -36.11 -25.76
N LYS A 509 -4.30 -35.85 -27.00
CA LYS A 509 -5.17 -35.64 -28.14
C LYS A 509 -6.20 -36.78 -28.30
N GLN A 510 -7.44 -36.41 -28.60
CA GLN A 510 -8.56 -37.35 -28.84
C GLN A 510 -8.89 -38.25 -27.64
N SER A 511 -8.64 -37.79 -26.40
CA SER A 511 -8.94 -38.53 -25.17
C SER A 511 -10.44 -38.84 -24.99
N LYS A 512 -10.77 -40.12 -24.79
CA LYS A 512 -12.13 -40.64 -24.50
C LYS A 512 -12.77 -40.09 -23.21
N TYR A 513 -12.03 -39.33 -22.41
CA TYR A 513 -12.51 -38.77 -21.14
C TYR A 513 -12.90 -37.28 -21.25
N LEU A 514 -12.41 -36.56 -22.26
CA LEU A 514 -12.51 -35.11 -22.38
C LEU A 514 -13.97 -34.60 -22.32
N GLU A 515 -14.86 -35.26 -23.05
CA GLU A 515 -16.29 -34.92 -23.13
C GLU A 515 -16.99 -35.05 -21.76
N LYS A 516 -16.76 -36.16 -21.04
CA LYS A 516 -17.32 -36.41 -19.69
C LYS A 516 -16.83 -35.40 -18.66
N PHE A 517 -15.57 -34.96 -18.77
CA PHE A 517 -15.04 -33.89 -17.94
C PHE A 517 -15.64 -32.54 -18.30
N ASN A 518 -15.85 -32.24 -19.59
CA ASN A 518 -16.48 -30.98 -20.03
C ASN A 518 -17.94 -30.86 -19.58
N GLU A 519 -18.73 -31.92 -19.67
CA GLU A 519 -20.11 -31.99 -19.17
C GLU A 519 -20.16 -31.62 -17.68
N LYS A 520 -19.37 -32.31 -16.85
CA LYS A 520 -19.30 -32.05 -15.40
C LYS A 520 -18.68 -30.68 -15.06
N MET A 521 -17.77 -30.16 -15.88
CA MET A 521 -17.22 -28.81 -15.72
C MET A 521 -18.28 -27.72 -15.87
N ILE A 522 -19.22 -27.91 -16.80
CA ILE A 522 -20.36 -27.01 -17.00
C ILE A 522 -21.33 -27.11 -15.82
N GLU A 523 -21.66 -28.32 -15.37
CA GLU A 523 -22.50 -28.58 -14.18
C GLU A 523 -21.93 -27.92 -12.91
N TYR A 524 -20.62 -28.02 -12.66
CA TYR A 524 -19.97 -27.37 -11.52
C TYR A 524 -19.94 -25.83 -11.60
N ARG A 525 -20.02 -25.28 -12.81
CA ARG A 525 -20.13 -23.83 -13.05
C ARG A 525 -21.56 -23.34 -12.80
N GLU A 526 -22.56 -24.07 -13.27
CA GLU A 526 -23.98 -23.72 -13.15
C GLU A 526 -24.53 -23.93 -11.73
N SER A 527 -24.10 -25.00 -11.05
CA SER A 527 -24.39 -25.22 -9.62
C SER A 527 -23.65 -24.27 -8.67
N GLY A 528 -22.64 -23.54 -9.16
CA GLY A 528 -21.84 -22.60 -8.37
C GLY A 528 -20.78 -23.25 -7.46
N GLU A 529 -20.56 -24.57 -7.54
CA GLU A 529 -19.53 -25.26 -6.74
C GLU A 529 -18.11 -24.79 -7.09
N LEU A 530 -17.82 -24.41 -8.35
CA LEU A 530 -16.54 -23.76 -8.68
C LEU A 530 -16.35 -22.43 -7.94
N GLU A 531 -17.40 -21.62 -7.81
CA GLU A 531 -17.36 -20.35 -7.06
C GLU A 531 -17.24 -20.57 -5.55
N ARG A 532 -17.80 -21.66 -5.02
CA ARG A 532 -17.63 -22.11 -3.63
C ARG A 532 -16.18 -22.53 -3.34
N LEU A 533 -15.61 -23.40 -4.19
CA LEU A 533 -14.19 -23.80 -4.10
C LEU A 533 -13.26 -22.58 -4.25
N ARG A 534 -13.58 -21.67 -5.17
CA ARG A 534 -12.80 -20.44 -5.39
C ARG A 534 -12.82 -19.54 -4.14
N LYS A 535 -14.00 -19.32 -3.54
CA LYS A 535 -14.12 -18.60 -2.27
C LYS A 535 -13.37 -19.28 -1.12
N PHE A 536 -13.31 -20.61 -1.08
CA PHE A 536 -12.57 -21.33 -0.02
C PHE A 536 -11.05 -21.20 -0.17
N TRP A 537 -10.50 -21.44 -1.37
CA TRP A 537 -9.06 -21.48 -1.59
C TRP A 537 -8.38 -20.12 -1.81
N PHE A 538 -9.08 -19.13 -2.40
CA PHE A 538 -8.51 -17.82 -2.75
C PHE A 538 -8.90 -16.68 -1.78
N GLN A 539 -9.43 -16.99 -0.57
CA GLN A 539 -9.77 -15.97 0.42
C GLN A 539 -8.52 -15.43 1.16
N GLY A 540 -8.00 -14.30 0.68
CA GLY A 540 -6.96 -13.53 1.38
C GLY A 540 -7.47 -12.74 2.60
N ALA A 541 -6.54 -12.43 3.51
CA ALA A 541 -6.75 -11.50 4.62
C ALA A 541 -6.77 -10.03 4.13
N CYS A 542 -5.84 -9.68 3.24
CA CYS A 542 -5.81 -8.38 2.56
C CYS A 542 -6.90 -8.31 1.47
N LYS A 543 -8.14 -8.01 1.87
CA LYS A 543 -9.17 -7.61 0.89
C LYS A 543 -8.76 -6.28 0.27
N GLN A 544 -8.44 -6.28 -1.03
CA GLN A 544 -8.22 -5.10 -1.88
C GLN A 544 -9.51 -4.26 -2.04
N SER A 545 -10.04 -3.72 -0.95
CA SER A 545 -11.17 -2.83 -0.99
C SER A 545 -10.70 -1.45 -1.46
N LYS A 546 -10.97 -1.13 -2.73
CA LYS A 546 -10.74 0.19 -3.36
C LYS A 546 -11.50 1.36 -2.66
N ARG A 547 -12.15 1.13 -1.51
CA ARG A 547 -12.95 2.08 -0.73
C ARG A 547 -12.92 1.88 0.80
N LYS A 548 -11.95 1.17 1.39
CA LYS A 548 -11.79 1.16 2.86
C LYS A 548 -10.90 2.32 3.34
N SER A 549 -11.32 2.93 4.45
CA SER A 549 -10.65 4.07 5.06
C SER A 549 -9.17 3.79 5.30
N LYS A 550 -8.30 4.69 4.80
CA LYS A 550 -6.90 4.73 5.20
C LYS A 550 -6.83 5.22 6.64
N ILE A 551 -6.64 4.30 7.58
CA ILE A 551 -6.17 4.67 8.93
C ILE A 551 -4.77 5.24 8.72
N SER A 552 -4.62 6.55 8.90
CA SER A 552 -3.34 7.23 8.80
C SER A 552 -2.39 6.66 9.85
N LYS A 553 -1.18 6.29 9.41
CA LYS A 553 -0.10 5.98 10.35
C LYS A 553 0.27 7.28 11.10
N PRO A 554 0.69 7.20 12.37
CA PRO A 554 1.25 8.37 13.06
C PRO A 554 2.44 8.89 12.26
N LEU A 555 2.65 10.21 12.27
CA LEU A 555 3.77 10.81 11.57
C LEU A 555 5.09 10.45 12.26
N ASP A 556 6.05 10.03 11.44
CA ASP A 556 7.40 9.68 11.85
C ASP A 556 8.32 10.92 11.78
N ILE A 557 9.49 10.86 12.41
CA ILE A 557 10.42 11.99 12.54
C ILE A 557 10.98 12.44 11.18
N ASN A 558 11.05 11.53 10.20
CA ASN A 558 11.48 11.84 8.84
C ASN A 558 10.57 12.87 8.16
N GLN A 559 9.28 12.90 8.47
CA GLN A 559 8.33 13.88 7.95
C GLN A 559 8.54 15.29 8.52
N PHE A 560 9.24 15.43 9.65
CA PHE A 560 9.57 16.73 10.27
C PHE A 560 10.97 17.25 9.92
N ILE A 561 11.78 16.49 9.17
CA ILE A 561 13.19 16.82 8.87
C ILE A 561 13.36 18.22 8.25
N SER A 562 12.42 18.63 7.40
CA SER A 562 12.42 19.93 6.72
C SER A 562 12.07 21.11 7.63
N ALA A 563 11.28 20.90 8.69
CA ALA A 563 11.08 21.92 9.71
C ALA A 563 12.36 22.14 10.54
N PHE A 564 13.09 21.08 10.88
CA PHE A 564 14.39 21.18 11.55
C PHE A 564 15.46 21.84 10.66
N LEU A 565 15.48 21.54 9.36
CA LEU A 565 16.37 22.21 8.40
C LEU A 565 16.07 23.71 8.27
N LEU A 566 14.79 24.11 8.22
CA LEU A 566 14.39 25.52 8.19
C LEU A 566 14.85 26.25 9.46
N LEU A 567 14.67 25.65 10.63
CA LEU A 567 15.13 26.18 11.92
C LEU A 567 16.67 26.32 11.96
N GLY A 568 17.41 25.34 11.44
CA GLY A 568 18.87 25.41 11.31
C GLY A 568 19.33 26.56 10.42
N CYS A 569 18.71 26.74 9.25
CA CYS A 569 18.95 27.89 8.37
C CYS A 569 18.62 29.23 9.06
N GLY A 570 17.55 29.27 9.86
CA GLY A 570 17.19 30.45 10.65
C GLY A 570 18.26 30.84 11.67
N ILE A 571 18.82 29.87 12.41
CA ILE A 571 19.92 30.10 13.36
C ILE A 571 21.19 30.57 12.65
N LEU A 572 21.51 30.00 11.49
CA LEU A 572 22.66 30.45 10.70
C LEU A 572 22.47 31.91 10.23
N LEU A 573 21.25 32.27 9.79
CA LEU A 573 20.93 33.62 9.35
C LEU A 573 20.96 34.63 10.51
N THR A 574 20.53 34.29 11.72
CA THR A 574 20.65 35.20 12.88
C THR A 574 22.09 35.39 13.33
N VAL A 575 22.96 34.37 13.24
CA VAL A 575 24.41 34.53 13.46
C VAL A 575 25.03 35.47 12.41
N VAL A 576 24.63 35.37 11.14
CA VAL A 576 25.07 36.31 10.09
C VAL A 576 24.57 37.74 10.36
N LEU A 577 23.31 37.91 10.77
CA LEU A 577 22.78 39.23 11.13
C LEU A 577 23.49 39.84 12.34
N LEU A 578 23.83 39.05 13.36
CA LEU A 578 24.61 39.50 14.52
C LEU A 578 26.04 39.93 14.13
N ALA A 579 26.67 39.20 13.20
CA ALA A 579 27.97 39.57 12.66
C ALA A 579 27.89 40.89 11.84
N LEU A 580 26.82 41.07 11.06
CA LEU A 580 26.55 42.30 10.31
C LEU A 580 26.23 43.48 11.23
N GLU A 581 25.49 43.28 12.32
CA GLU A 581 25.24 44.29 13.34
C GLU A 581 26.54 44.75 14.01
N HIS A 582 27.39 43.81 14.43
CA HIS A 582 28.68 44.12 15.03
C HIS A 582 29.61 44.84 14.05
N PHE A 583 29.63 44.41 12.77
CA PHE A 583 30.37 45.09 11.71
C PHE A 583 29.83 46.51 11.46
N TYR A 584 28.51 46.68 11.42
CA TYR A 584 27.85 47.97 11.23
C TYR A 584 28.18 48.95 12.37
N PHE A 585 28.06 48.53 13.64
CA PHE A 585 28.39 49.39 14.77
C PHE A 585 29.90 49.67 14.91
N ARG A 586 30.77 48.71 14.57
CA ARG A 586 32.23 48.83 14.74
C ARG A 586 32.91 49.58 13.60
N TYR A 587 32.46 49.40 12.36
CA TYR A 587 33.02 50.01 11.14
C TYR A 587 32.07 51.04 10.53
N CYS A 588 30.90 50.63 10.03
CA CYS A 588 30.06 51.50 9.19
C CYS A 588 29.59 52.77 9.92
N ARG A 589 29.19 52.68 11.18
CA ARG A 589 28.76 53.83 12.00
C ARG A 589 29.86 54.90 12.14
N ARG A 590 31.13 54.50 12.16
CA ARG A 590 32.29 55.42 12.21
C ARG A 590 32.59 56.09 10.87
N TYR A 591 32.18 55.47 9.76
CA TYR A 591 32.29 56.07 8.42
C TYR A 591 31.09 56.96 8.08
N LEU A 592 29.85 56.52 8.33
CA LEU A 592 28.65 57.35 8.15
C LEU A 592 28.71 58.64 8.99
N SER A 593 29.22 58.55 10.23
CA SER A 593 29.46 59.70 11.11
C SER A 593 30.45 60.74 10.55
N LYS A 594 31.15 60.46 9.45
CA LYS A 594 32.03 61.41 8.74
C LYS A 594 31.47 61.85 7.37
N ALA A 595 30.40 61.22 6.89
CA ALA A 595 29.82 61.45 5.57
C ALA A 595 28.50 62.24 5.62
N ASP A 596 27.77 62.21 6.75
CA ASP A 596 26.51 62.95 6.90
C ASP A 596 26.77 64.46 7.12
N LYS A 597 26.68 65.24 6.04
CA LYS A 597 26.76 66.71 6.05
C LYS A 597 25.43 67.39 5.76
N ASP A 598 24.60 66.80 4.90
CA ASP A 598 23.40 67.43 4.33
C ASP A 598 22.09 66.77 4.81
N GLY A 599 22.13 65.93 5.86
CA GLY A 599 20.98 65.50 6.65
C GLY A 599 19.99 64.54 5.97
N CYS A 600 20.15 64.23 4.68
CA CYS A 600 19.23 63.38 3.91
C CYS A 600 19.04 61.98 4.54
N PHE A 601 20.08 61.42 5.16
CA PHE A 601 20.04 60.08 5.78
C PHE A 601 19.44 60.05 7.20
N THR A 602 19.11 61.21 7.78
CA THR A 602 18.61 61.31 9.17
C THR A 602 17.32 60.52 9.40
N LEU A 603 16.37 60.54 8.44
CA LEU A 603 15.09 59.82 8.52
C LEU A 603 15.27 58.31 8.71
N VAL A 604 16.22 57.70 7.99
CA VAL A 604 16.53 56.27 8.14
C VAL A 604 17.16 56.01 9.50
N SER A 605 18.09 56.88 9.95
CA SER A 605 18.77 56.72 11.25
C SER A 605 17.81 56.79 12.45
N LEU A 606 16.80 57.67 12.39
CA LEU A 606 15.81 57.87 13.45
C LEU A 606 14.95 56.63 13.73
N SER A 607 14.84 55.74 12.74
CA SER A 607 14.00 54.53 12.81
C SER A 607 14.69 53.35 13.51
N MET A 608 16.03 53.31 13.51
CA MET A 608 16.81 52.18 14.05
C MET A 608 17.53 52.47 15.37
N ALA A 609 17.73 53.74 15.74
CA ALA A 609 18.34 54.10 17.02
C ALA A 609 17.83 55.43 17.58
N LYS A 610 18.02 55.64 18.89
CA LYS A 610 17.98 56.98 19.48
C LYS A 610 19.03 57.84 18.75
N SER A 611 18.69 59.08 18.41
CA SER A 611 19.35 59.85 17.35
C SER A 611 20.88 59.89 17.46
N LEU A 612 21.55 59.83 16.30
CA LEU A 612 23.02 59.86 16.20
C LEU A 612 23.64 61.13 16.83
N SER A 613 22.85 62.20 16.99
CA SER A 613 23.21 63.46 17.64
C SER A 613 23.45 63.38 19.16
N PHE A 614 23.11 62.28 19.85
CA PHE A 614 23.12 62.26 21.33
C PHE A 614 24.50 62.44 21.99
N GLN A 615 25.62 62.45 21.25
CA GLN A 615 26.92 62.84 21.84
C GLN A 615 26.96 64.30 22.30
N GLY A 616 26.18 65.22 21.69
CA GLY A 616 26.21 66.65 22.06
C GLY A 616 25.78 66.93 23.50
N ALA A 617 24.77 66.21 23.99
CA ALA A 617 24.22 66.41 25.33
C ALA A 617 25.19 66.04 26.48
N VAL A 618 26.16 65.16 26.21
CA VAL A 618 27.18 64.75 27.19
C VAL A 618 28.34 65.76 27.22
N THR A 619 28.59 66.49 26.13
CA THR A 619 29.58 67.58 26.10
C THR A 619 29.03 68.88 26.68
N GLU A 620 27.81 69.31 26.32
CA GLU A 620 27.23 70.56 26.84
C GLU A 620 27.06 70.56 28.37
N THR A 621 26.72 69.40 28.95
CA THR A 621 26.61 69.24 30.41
C THR A 621 27.94 69.36 31.16
N GLN A 622 29.09 69.24 30.45
CA GLN A 622 30.41 69.40 31.02
C GLN A 622 30.98 70.82 30.88
N ASP A 623 30.53 71.59 29.88
CA ASP A 623 30.89 73.02 29.75
C ASP A 623 30.05 73.93 30.66
N ILE A 624 28.76 73.62 30.89
CA ILE A 624 27.93 74.32 31.88
C ILE A 624 28.55 74.20 33.30
N ALA A 625 29.26 73.11 33.60
CA ALA A 625 29.90 72.87 34.89
C ALA A 625 31.11 73.79 35.19
N LYS A 626 31.53 74.66 34.26
CA LYS A 626 32.71 75.55 34.40
C LYS A 626 32.41 76.99 34.80
N HIS A 627 31.15 77.43 34.82
CA HIS A 627 30.82 78.79 35.25
C HIS A 627 30.85 78.93 36.78
N SER A 628 31.97 79.47 37.30
CA SER A 628 32.12 79.79 38.72
C SER A 628 31.28 81.02 39.09
N CYS A 629 30.17 80.80 39.80
CA CYS A 629 29.37 81.87 40.38
C CYS A 629 30.15 82.67 41.43
N ARG A 630 30.23 84.00 41.27
CA ARG A 630 30.80 84.92 42.26
C ARG A 630 29.81 85.46 43.28
N ASP A 631 28.51 85.38 43.02
CA ASP A 631 27.49 85.95 43.90
C ASP A 631 27.13 84.99 45.06
N PRO A 632 27.08 85.47 46.32
CA PRO A 632 26.79 84.62 47.49
C PRO A 632 25.39 83.99 47.44
N ILE A 633 24.44 84.62 46.72
CA ILE A 633 23.08 84.09 46.52
C ILE A 633 23.08 82.90 45.54
N CYS A 634 23.90 82.93 44.49
CA CYS A 634 24.07 81.78 43.60
C CYS A 634 24.73 80.61 44.34
N ILE A 635 25.73 80.89 45.18
CA ILE A 635 26.43 79.88 45.98
C ILE A 635 25.47 79.16 46.96
N SER A 636 24.57 79.90 47.63
CA SER A 636 23.59 79.27 48.54
C SER A 636 22.56 78.42 47.78
N GLN A 637 22.08 78.87 46.62
CA GLN A 637 21.17 78.09 45.77
C GLN A 637 21.84 76.84 45.18
N MET A 638 23.09 76.93 44.69
CA MET A 638 23.85 75.76 44.26
C MET A 638 24.07 74.75 45.38
N THR A 639 24.40 75.22 46.59
CA THR A 639 24.58 74.34 47.76
C THR A 639 23.28 73.63 48.13
N LYS A 640 22.14 74.34 48.10
CA LYS A 640 20.82 73.74 48.31
C LYS A 640 20.47 72.70 47.23
N LEU A 641 20.60 73.04 45.95
CA LEU A 641 20.30 72.11 44.84
C LEU A 641 21.19 70.86 44.87
N ARG A 642 22.46 71.00 45.27
CA ARG A 642 23.38 69.87 45.45
C ARG A 642 22.95 68.98 46.64
N HIS A 643 22.51 69.57 47.75
CA HIS A 643 21.93 68.83 48.87
C HIS A 643 20.62 68.10 48.49
N ASP A 644 19.71 68.77 47.80
CA ASP A 644 18.44 68.19 47.32
C ASP A 644 18.68 67.03 46.34
N LEU A 645 19.70 67.14 45.47
CA LEU A 645 20.16 66.08 44.57
C LEU A 645 20.69 64.85 45.34
N ASP A 646 21.54 65.07 46.34
CA ASP A 646 22.12 63.97 47.12
C ASP A 646 21.07 63.31 48.04
N LEU A 647 20.11 64.07 48.57
CA LEU A 647 18.92 63.54 49.25
C LEU A 647 18.06 62.68 48.31
N ALA A 648 17.92 63.08 47.04
CA ALA A 648 17.21 62.30 46.03
C ALA A 648 17.96 60.99 45.68
N LYS A 649 19.29 61.01 45.56
CA LYS A 649 20.11 59.79 45.38
C LYS A 649 19.93 58.82 46.55
N LEU A 650 20.00 59.30 47.79
CA LEU A 650 19.80 58.48 48.98
C LEU A 650 18.39 57.85 49.02
N LYS A 651 17.35 58.59 48.62
CA LYS A 651 15.99 58.03 48.46
C LYS A 651 15.95 56.94 47.37
N ILE A 652 16.61 57.13 46.23
CA ILE A 652 16.68 56.12 45.16
C ILE A 652 17.41 54.85 45.64
N GLU A 653 18.54 54.97 46.35
CA GLU A 653 19.20 53.81 46.95
C GLU A 653 18.35 53.11 48.02
N HIS A 654 17.63 53.87 48.84
CA HIS A 654 16.71 53.33 49.84
C HIS A 654 15.58 52.51 49.20
N TYR A 655 14.91 53.05 48.18
CA TYR A 655 13.91 52.28 47.42
C TYR A 655 14.52 51.08 46.69
N ARG A 656 15.73 51.20 46.13
CA ARG A 656 16.43 50.08 45.49
C ARG A 656 16.77 48.96 46.47
N LYS A 657 17.14 49.31 47.71
CA LYS A 657 17.30 48.35 48.82
C LYS A 657 15.98 47.67 49.16
N ILE A 658 14.88 48.42 49.35
CA ILE A 658 13.54 47.84 49.60
C ILE A 658 13.15 46.84 48.52
N VAL A 659 13.24 47.21 47.24
CA VAL A 659 12.92 46.32 46.12
C VAL A 659 13.83 45.08 46.10
N SER A 660 15.12 45.21 46.43
CA SER A 660 16.02 44.06 46.53
C SER A 660 15.72 43.14 47.73
N VAL A 661 15.10 43.64 48.78
CA VAL A 661 14.63 42.85 49.94
C VAL A 661 13.30 42.18 49.62
N GLN A 662 12.36 42.86 48.96
CA GLN A 662 11.12 42.24 48.48
C GLN A 662 11.42 41.11 47.50
N LYS A 663 12.29 41.32 46.50
CA LYS A 663 12.63 40.27 45.53
C LYS A 663 13.30 39.06 46.19
N LYS A 664 14.13 39.27 47.22
CA LYS A 664 14.69 38.16 48.02
C LYS A 664 13.66 37.45 48.91
N ALA A 665 12.59 38.12 49.31
CA ALA A 665 11.49 37.48 50.03
C ALA A 665 10.61 36.64 49.08
N GLU A 666 10.37 37.13 47.85
CA GLU A 666 9.68 36.39 46.77
C GLU A 666 10.52 35.16 46.34
N GLU A 667 11.83 35.33 46.11
CA GLU A 667 12.75 34.22 45.83
C GLU A 667 12.82 33.20 46.98
N GLN A 668 12.47 33.57 48.22
CA GLN A 668 12.39 32.66 49.38
C GLN A 668 10.99 32.07 49.65
N SER A 669 9.93 32.55 48.99
CA SER A 669 8.63 31.88 48.98
C SER A 669 8.56 30.77 47.92
N ASP A 670 9.10 31.02 46.72
CA ASP A 670 9.04 30.07 45.61
C ASP A 670 9.93 28.82 45.84
N GLU A 671 10.95 28.90 46.69
CA GLU A 671 11.85 27.77 47.03
C GLU A 671 11.27 26.82 48.11
N LYS A 672 9.98 26.94 48.49
CA LYS A 672 9.35 26.11 49.54
C LYS A 672 8.18 25.22 49.13
N ASP A 673 7.45 25.52 48.06
CA ASP A 673 6.35 24.64 47.58
C ASP A 673 6.89 23.55 46.64
N GLY A 674 7.79 22.71 47.17
CA GLY A 674 8.62 21.77 46.42
C GLY A 674 8.49 20.28 46.76
N SER A 675 7.50 19.84 47.55
CA SER A 675 7.32 18.41 47.88
C SER A 675 5.88 18.00 48.22
N SER A 676 5.37 16.99 47.51
CA SER A 676 4.12 16.23 47.75
C SER A 676 4.26 15.22 48.92
N PRO A 677 3.20 14.50 49.42
CA PRO A 677 1.87 14.30 48.81
C PRO A 677 0.62 14.23 49.74
N CYS A 678 -0.55 14.06 49.10
CA CYS A 678 -1.79 13.37 49.52
C CYS A 678 -2.68 13.84 50.71
N GLU A 679 -3.99 13.81 50.41
CA GLU A 679 -5.15 13.38 51.21
C GLU A 679 -5.54 14.03 52.56
N SER A 680 -6.64 14.80 52.47
CA SER A 680 -7.92 14.56 53.19
C SER A 680 -8.25 15.29 54.52
N GLN A 681 -9.56 15.57 54.61
CA GLN A 681 -10.42 15.52 55.80
C GLN A 681 -10.38 16.62 56.90
N TRP A 682 -11.45 17.44 56.90
CA TRP A 682 -12.23 17.93 58.07
C TRP A 682 -11.71 19.03 59.02
N SER A 683 -12.26 20.24 58.81
CA SER A 683 -13.07 21.05 59.78
C SER A 683 -12.53 21.59 61.12
N THR A 684 -13.33 22.52 61.69
CA THR A 684 -13.40 22.96 63.10
C THR A 684 -12.35 23.94 63.68
N ASN A 685 -12.70 25.24 63.57
CA ASN A 685 -12.99 26.19 64.66
C ASN A 685 -12.00 26.52 65.81
N THR A 686 -12.10 27.80 66.23
CA THR A 686 -11.82 28.39 67.57
C THR A 686 -10.37 28.31 68.09
N ALA A 687 -9.62 29.42 68.12
CA ALA A 687 -9.65 30.55 69.10
C ALA A 687 -8.41 30.46 70.03
N THR A 688 -7.96 31.46 70.81
CA THR A 688 -8.60 32.67 71.39
C THR A 688 -7.53 33.73 71.76
N ILE A 689 -7.94 34.91 72.32
CA ILE A 689 -7.13 35.90 73.09
C ILE A 689 -6.28 36.85 72.20
N THR A 690 -6.68 38.09 71.83
CA THR A 690 -7.04 39.33 72.59
C THR A 690 -5.89 39.84 73.51
N ALA A 691 -5.54 41.13 73.66
CA ALA A 691 -6.30 42.38 73.56
C ALA A 691 -5.42 43.68 73.51
N LYS A 692 -6.08 44.86 73.56
CA LYS A 692 -5.56 46.26 73.64
C LYS A 692 -5.06 46.86 72.32
N ARG A 693 -5.77 47.77 71.61
CA ARG A 693 -6.90 48.70 71.90
C ARG A 693 -6.54 49.95 72.73
N ASN A 694 -6.42 51.11 72.07
CA ASN A 694 -7.31 52.27 72.25
C ASN A 694 -7.01 53.44 71.28
N ASN A 695 -8.06 54.23 71.00
CA ASN A 695 -8.06 55.43 70.16
C ASN A 695 -7.43 56.65 70.89
N ILE A 696 -7.28 57.77 70.17
CA ILE A 696 -8.22 58.92 70.29
C ILE A 696 -8.05 59.87 69.09
N ASP A 697 -9.18 60.24 68.48
CA ASP A 697 -9.32 61.19 67.37
C ASP A 697 -9.38 62.65 67.86
N LEU A 698 -9.42 63.64 66.94
CA LEU A 698 -10.27 64.84 67.10
C LEU A 698 -10.40 65.69 65.81
N LEU A 699 -11.63 66.21 65.60
CA LEU A 699 -12.09 67.27 64.67
C LEU A 699 -12.03 66.94 63.15
N GLN A 700 -13.12 66.95 62.34
CA GLN A 700 -14.42 67.67 62.29
C GLN A 700 -14.37 69.17 61.94
N THR A 701 -15.28 69.79 61.15
CA THR A 701 -16.29 69.39 60.11
C THR A 701 -16.83 70.68 59.44
N ARG A 702 -17.83 70.55 58.52
CA ARG A 702 -18.87 71.56 58.12
C ARG A 702 -18.48 72.51 56.97
N ASP A 703 -19.40 72.95 56.08
CA ASP A 703 -20.85 72.67 55.95
C ASP A 703 -21.41 72.79 54.51
N MET A 704 -22.62 72.22 54.30
CA MET A 704 -23.82 72.65 53.51
C MET A 704 -23.71 73.79 52.44
N THR A 705 -24.48 73.90 51.33
CA THR A 705 -25.78 73.37 50.81
C THR A 705 -25.96 73.83 49.32
N ARG A 706 -26.95 73.52 48.43
CA ARG A 706 -28.09 72.55 48.25
C ARG A 706 -28.52 72.59 46.74
N ASN A 707 -29.54 71.81 46.34
CA ASN A 707 -30.43 71.96 45.14
C ASN A 707 -29.79 71.81 43.74
N HIS A 708 -30.01 70.67 43.04
CA HIS A 708 -31.04 70.46 41.98
C HIS A 708 -30.53 70.91 40.57
N ILE A 709 -30.93 70.39 39.39
CA ILE A 709 -31.94 69.42 38.90
C ILE A 709 -31.49 68.98 37.45
N GLU A 710 -31.81 67.85 36.80
CA GLU A 710 -32.46 66.56 37.12
C GLU A 710 -32.07 65.47 36.05
N SER A 711 -32.88 64.40 35.91
CA SER A 711 -33.02 63.44 34.78
C SER A 711 -31.87 62.48 34.38
N ASN A 712 -31.98 61.25 34.92
CA ASN A 712 -31.98 59.95 34.21
C ASN A 712 -30.72 59.36 33.55
N ASP A 713 -30.09 58.40 34.26
CA ASP A 713 -29.35 57.25 33.72
C ASP A 713 -29.83 55.94 34.43
N PRO A 714 -30.07 54.82 33.73
CA PRO A 714 -30.45 53.52 34.34
C PRO A 714 -29.39 52.39 34.20
N PHE A 715 -29.68 51.24 34.83
CA PHE A 715 -28.99 49.94 34.76
C PHE A 715 -27.69 49.71 35.57
N VAL A 716 -27.86 49.45 36.87
CA VAL A 716 -27.07 48.45 37.63
C VAL A 716 -28.03 47.61 38.48
N HIS A 717 -28.61 46.51 37.95
CA HIS A 717 -29.39 45.56 38.78
C HIS A 717 -29.84 44.20 38.14
N GLU A 718 -28.96 43.31 37.61
CA GLU A 718 -29.37 41.87 37.47
C GLU A 718 -28.26 40.79 37.52
N SER A 719 -27.26 40.91 38.40
CA SER A 719 -26.15 39.93 38.53
C SER A 719 -26.40 38.75 39.49
N GLN A 720 -27.65 38.48 39.92
CA GLN A 720 -27.96 37.48 40.97
C GLN A 720 -29.01 36.40 40.62
N ARG A 721 -29.35 36.18 39.34
CA ARG A 721 -30.42 35.23 38.97
C ARG A 721 -30.00 33.88 38.37
N TYR A 722 -28.73 33.72 37.94
CA TYR A 722 -28.29 32.53 37.18
C TYR A 722 -27.60 31.41 37.99
N GLN A 723 -27.43 31.53 39.31
CA GLN A 723 -26.81 30.48 40.16
C GLN A 723 -27.82 29.62 40.96
N ARG A 724 -29.08 29.48 40.50
CA ARG A 724 -30.09 28.66 41.22
C ARG A 724 -30.67 27.45 40.48
N GLU A 725 -30.32 27.20 39.21
CA GLU A 725 -30.89 26.08 38.44
C GLU A 725 -29.92 24.90 38.19
N ALA A 726 -28.66 25.00 38.64
CA ALA A 726 -27.66 23.92 38.52
C ALA A 726 -27.84 22.77 39.56
N ALA A 727 -28.87 22.82 40.41
CA ALA A 727 -28.99 21.95 41.60
C ALA A 727 -30.12 20.88 41.53
N ALA A 728 -30.83 20.76 40.39
CA ALA A 728 -32.04 19.93 40.28
C ALA A 728 -32.04 18.99 39.05
N GLY A 729 -31.00 18.17 38.88
CA GLY A 729 -30.82 17.37 37.65
C GLY A 729 -30.30 15.93 37.76
N ASN A 730 -29.99 15.40 38.95
CA ASN A 730 -29.31 14.10 39.08
C ASN A 730 -30.20 12.99 39.68
N LYS A 731 -31.00 12.31 38.83
CA LYS A 731 -31.65 11.00 39.14
C LYS A 731 -32.33 10.35 37.92
N ARG A 732 -31.61 9.48 37.16
CA ARG A 732 -32.07 8.14 36.66
C ARG A 732 -31.23 7.56 35.50
N LYS A 733 -30.57 6.43 35.79
CA LYS A 733 -30.44 5.17 35.03
C LYS A 733 -30.12 5.18 33.51
N ASN A 734 -28.90 4.70 33.21
CA ASN A 734 -28.50 3.69 32.22
C ASN A 734 -29.49 3.29 31.08
N ALA A 735 -29.12 3.60 29.84
CA ALA A 735 -29.39 2.83 28.61
C ALA A 735 -28.37 3.24 27.51
N PRO A 736 -28.02 2.38 26.53
CA PRO A 736 -27.03 2.71 25.50
C PRO A 736 -27.61 3.59 24.38
N LEU A 737 -26.75 4.35 23.69
CA LEU A 737 -27.12 5.28 22.61
C LEU A 737 -26.25 5.13 21.36
N ASP A 738 -26.88 5.31 20.20
CA ASP A 738 -26.39 4.99 18.85
C ASP A 738 -25.41 6.07 18.31
N PRO A 739 -24.29 5.72 17.64
CA PRO A 739 -23.19 6.65 17.38
C PRO A 739 -23.49 7.74 16.32
N LYS A 740 -24.69 7.75 15.72
CA LYS A 740 -25.07 8.72 14.67
C LYS A 740 -25.36 10.13 15.20
N ASN A 741 -25.76 10.28 16.47
CA ASN A 741 -26.17 11.58 17.02
C ASN A 741 -25.00 12.46 17.51
N VAL A 742 -23.79 11.90 17.68
CA VAL A 742 -22.61 12.65 18.16
C VAL A 742 -22.20 13.75 17.17
N HIS A 743 -22.27 13.48 15.86
CA HIS A 743 -21.92 14.45 14.81
C HIS A 743 -22.86 15.68 14.77
N LEU A 744 -24.13 15.53 15.18
CA LEU A 744 -25.10 16.64 15.16
C LEU A 744 -25.00 17.55 16.41
N ALA A 745 -24.38 17.06 17.49
CA ALA A 745 -24.06 17.86 18.67
C ALA A 745 -22.80 18.71 18.43
N LEU A 746 -21.75 18.12 17.84
CA LEU A 746 -20.48 18.81 17.58
C LEU A 746 -20.60 19.95 16.56
N SER A 747 -21.40 19.80 15.51
CA SER A 747 -21.61 20.89 14.53
C SER A 747 -22.32 22.10 15.13
N LYS A 748 -23.26 21.89 16.06
CA LYS A 748 -23.95 22.98 16.77
C LYS A 748 -23.02 23.77 17.71
N HIS A 749 -22.06 23.09 18.34
CA HIS A 749 -21.07 23.78 19.17
C HIS A 749 -20.13 24.65 18.32
N ALA A 750 -19.66 24.14 17.18
CA ALA A 750 -18.78 24.88 16.27
C ALA A 750 -19.46 26.10 15.62
N ILE A 751 -20.79 26.07 15.40
CA ILE A 751 -21.54 27.22 14.87
C ILE A 751 -21.72 28.32 15.94
N ALA A 752 -21.95 27.95 17.20
CA ALA A 752 -22.12 28.91 18.30
C ALA A 752 -20.83 29.72 18.61
N GLU A 753 -19.65 29.15 18.37
CA GLU A 753 -18.36 29.88 18.49
C GLU A 753 -18.10 30.83 17.30
N ILE A 754 -18.83 30.68 16.18
CA ILE A 754 -18.72 31.58 15.02
C ILE A 754 -19.69 32.77 15.17
N GLU A 755 -20.91 32.54 15.68
CA GLU A 755 -21.89 33.60 15.98
C GLU A 755 -21.53 34.47 17.21
N THR A 756 -20.41 34.20 17.89
CA THR A 756 -19.89 34.99 19.02
C THR A 756 -18.61 35.78 18.69
N VAL A 757 -18.17 35.76 17.43
CA VAL A 757 -16.99 36.50 16.92
C VAL A 757 -17.35 37.49 15.79
N LEU A 758 -18.62 37.51 15.36
CA LEU A 758 -19.22 38.50 14.45
C LEU A 758 -19.99 39.58 15.24
#